data_AF-A0A962SUN6-F1
#
_entry.id   AF-A0A962SUN6-F1
#
_cell.length_a   1.000
_cell.length_b   1.000
_cell.length_c   1.000
_cell.angle_alpha   90.00
_cell.angle_beta   90.00
_cell.angle_gamma   90.00
#
_symmetry.space_group_name_H-M   'P 1'
#
loop_
_entity.id
_entity.type
_entity.pdbx_description
1 polymer ?
#
loop_
_entity_poly.entity_id
_entity_poly.type
_entity_poly.pdbx_seq_one_letter_code
_entity_poly.pdbx_strand_id
1 'polypeptide(L)'
;MSALLRQLIDCLYQRDIRPTSEELADVLWLALRMDELDRANAPTTTARAETKSATQPEQPVAGQAAEPPGSKTGGPTLPAGVEQRLPVFAETAPVSALTADGITMGARSLRAPAAPALPEALALSRALRPLLRKVPSRSHFMLDESATAERYADQKLWLPIFKGQPERWLELALVVEDSPSLRVWQPTLAGLYRLLARHGAFRDVRWWWLRTDPKGRPVLGKRTADSQPRAPRELLHPEGRRLVIVVSDCASPFWYDPRFLDPLLRLWGQRQPLALLHLLPPHYWSRGGLGRANFTRFRALAPGQPNAWLVADKTGLPTRAFYLPIFTLEPESVALWAGVLAGQSRARCPGRILGNAVATLPPRDRGRIPAQQRLRDFRSNASPEAQLLLRYCATVPLTLPVMRLLQTEVLRQTQQLPLAEIFLSGLLLRKNPQETDPDRFIYDFHSDLQALLLDTLRAPQILDIHQRLSEAVRRNLGRSADFLAFIPDLLEEGGLRLDARSLPFAEVGVTVLRRLGGHYVEHAERLAREIKHITTAIAAGEHARIDERVSETMREKAEAAPSVPTPFRDSFPDGAPGPAMVWLPGGPFTMGDDKSPRDNEKPAHPVTLSHFGIGQYPVTFEEYDRFCEAMHRDKPNDQGWGRGRRPVIDVSWDDAQAYCQWLSQQTGQDYRLLTEAQWEYACRAGRDAAYCFGDDEKPLEDYAWYWKNSEGQTHPVGEKQG
;
A
#
# COMPACT_ATOMS: atom_id res chain seq x y z
N MET A 1 -46.08 -10.76 -6.69
CA MET A 1 -45.28 -11.41 -5.62
C MET A 1 -45.92 -11.37 -4.24
N SER A 2 -46.79 -10.41 -3.89
CA SER A 2 -47.31 -10.30 -2.50
C SER A 2 -48.46 -11.26 -2.13
N ALA A 3 -49.25 -11.76 -3.10
CA ALA A 3 -50.38 -12.66 -2.81
C ALA A 3 -49.94 -14.08 -2.43
N LEU A 4 -48.95 -14.64 -3.13
CA LEU A 4 -48.42 -15.98 -2.89
C LEU A 4 -47.68 -16.09 -1.55
N LEU A 5 -46.99 -15.02 -1.13
CA LEU A 5 -46.29 -14.98 0.15
C LEU A 5 -47.27 -15.02 1.32
N ARG A 6 -48.43 -14.35 1.20
CA ARG A 6 -49.48 -14.40 2.22
C ARG A 6 -50.09 -15.79 2.34
N GLN A 7 -50.40 -16.44 1.21
CA GLN A 7 -50.87 -17.83 1.22
C GLN A 7 -49.88 -18.80 1.87
N LEU A 8 -48.57 -18.60 1.66
CA LEU A 8 -47.53 -19.42 2.29
C LEU A 8 -47.51 -19.22 3.82
N ILE A 9 -47.54 -17.97 4.27
CA ILE A 9 -47.56 -17.63 5.70
C ILE A 9 -48.82 -18.19 6.38
N ASP A 10 -49.98 -18.05 5.74
CA ASP A 10 -51.25 -18.59 6.26
C ASP A 10 -51.20 -20.13 6.37
N CYS A 11 -50.61 -20.81 5.39
CA CYS A 11 -50.46 -22.27 5.39
C CYS A 11 -49.46 -22.75 6.48
N LEU A 12 -48.40 -21.98 6.73
CA LEU A 12 -47.44 -22.27 7.81
C LEU A 12 -48.05 -22.05 9.20
N TYR A 13 -48.85 -20.99 9.36
CA TYR A 13 -49.56 -20.70 10.61
C TYR A 13 -50.64 -21.73 10.93
N GLN A 14 -51.32 -22.29 9.92
CA GLN A 14 -52.27 -23.39 10.12
C GLN A 14 -51.60 -24.68 10.61
N ARG A 15 -50.27 -24.81 10.44
CA ARG A 15 -49.46 -25.94 10.91
C ARG A 15 -48.68 -25.61 12.19
N ASP A 16 -49.01 -24.49 12.83
CA ASP A 16 -48.38 -23.96 14.04
C ASP A 16 -46.87 -23.65 13.90
N ILE A 17 -46.41 -23.44 12.66
CA ILE A 17 -45.03 -23.05 12.35
C ILE A 17 -45.03 -21.53 12.19
N ARG A 18 -44.40 -20.81 13.13
CA ARG A 18 -44.33 -19.35 13.13
C ARG A 18 -42.91 -18.86 12.89
N PRO A 19 -42.42 -18.90 11.64
CA PRO A 19 -41.07 -18.46 11.32
C PRO A 19 -40.97 -16.94 11.46
N THR A 20 -39.82 -16.49 11.94
CA THR A 20 -39.41 -15.09 11.87
C THR A 20 -39.24 -14.65 10.42
N SER A 21 -39.23 -13.33 10.16
CA SER A 21 -39.04 -12.80 8.81
C SER A 21 -37.70 -13.21 8.18
N GLU A 22 -36.70 -13.51 9.01
CA GLU A 22 -35.37 -13.97 8.59
C GLU A 22 -35.40 -15.46 8.23
N GLU A 23 -36.03 -16.31 9.07
CA GLU A 23 -36.21 -17.75 8.77
C GLU A 23 -37.08 -17.99 7.53
N LEU A 24 -38.13 -17.17 7.32
CA LEU A 24 -38.95 -17.26 6.11
C LEU A 24 -38.15 -16.89 4.86
N ALA A 25 -37.25 -15.92 4.96
CA ALA A 25 -36.37 -15.51 3.87
C ALA A 25 -35.33 -16.60 3.56
N ASP A 26 -34.76 -17.22 4.59
CA ASP A 26 -33.80 -18.31 4.47
C ASP A 26 -34.42 -19.57 3.85
N VAL A 27 -35.64 -19.94 4.25
CA VAL A 27 -36.36 -21.08 3.67
C VAL A 27 -36.71 -20.83 2.20
N LEU A 28 -37.15 -19.62 1.85
CA LEU A 28 -37.43 -19.26 0.46
C LEU A 28 -36.15 -19.20 -0.39
N TRP A 29 -35.05 -18.74 0.19
CA TRP A 29 -33.74 -18.74 -0.44
C TRP A 29 -33.23 -20.17 -0.66
N LEU A 30 -33.36 -21.05 0.33
CA LEU A 30 -33.01 -22.46 0.24
C LEU A 30 -33.86 -23.19 -0.82
N ALA A 31 -35.17 -22.96 -0.85
CA ALA A 31 -36.05 -23.54 -1.86
C ALA A 31 -35.64 -23.12 -3.29
N LEU A 32 -35.28 -21.84 -3.48
CA LEU A 32 -34.75 -21.36 -4.77
C LEU A 32 -33.41 -22.01 -5.15
N ARG A 33 -32.54 -22.28 -4.18
CA ARG A 33 -31.24 -22.93 -4.42
C ARG A 33 -31.35 -24.43 -4.64
N MET A 34 -32.29 -25.10 -3.98
CA MET A 34 -32.58 -26.51 -4.21
C MET A 34 -33.14 -26.72 -5.62
N ASP A 35 -34.03 -25.83 -6.07
CA ASP A 35 -34.59 -25.88 -7.43
C ASP A 35 -33.53 -25.61 -8.52
N GLU A 36 -32.50 -24.79 -8.22
CA GLU A 36 -31.31 -24.63 -9.09
C GLU A 36 -30.43 -25.88 -9.13
N LEU A 37 -30.32 -26.63 -8.02
CA LEU A 37 -29.56 -27.88 -7.92
C LEU A 37 -30.26 -29.02 -8.67
N ASP A 38 -31.58 -29.12 -8.57
CA ASP A 38 -32.36 -30.13 -9.30
C ASP A 38 -32.38 -29.85 -10.80
N ARG A 39 -32.41 -28.57 -11.21
CA ARG A 39 -32.28 -28.17 -12.64
C ARG A 39 -30.88 -28.41 -13.20
N ALA A 40 -29.84 -28.35 -12.37
CA ALA A 40 -28.47 -28.64 -12.79
C ALA A 40 -28.23 -30.14 -13.05
N ASN A 41 -29.07 -31.02 -12.49
CA ASN A 41 -28.93 -32.48 -12.59
C ASN A 41 -29.85 -33.16 -13.62
N ALA A 42 -30.70 -32.42 -14.34
CA ALA A 42 -31.57 -32.99 -15.36
C ALA A 42 -30.85 -33.11 -16.74
N PRO A 43 -30.94 -34.26 -17.45
CA PRO A 43 -30.31 -34.44 -18.75
C PRO A 43 -31.05 -33.70 -19.88
N THR A 44 -30.27 -32.97 -20.67
CA THR A 44 -30.69 -32.07 -21.76
C THR A 44 -31.30 -32.82 -22.94
N THR A 45 -32.51 -32.42 -23.37
CA THR A 45 -33.05 -32.78 -24.69
C THR A 45 -33.24 -31.52 -25.54
N THR A 46 -32.49 -31.45 -26.64
CA THR A 46 -32.57 -30.40 -27.66
C THR A 46 -33.82 -30.53 -28.52
N ALA A 47 -34.57 -29.44 -28.69
CA ALA A 47 -35.50 -29.27 -29.80
C ALA A 47 -35.36 -27.86 -30.40
N ARG A 48 -35.09 -27.85 -31.70
CA ARG A 48 -34.88 -26.71 -32.58
C ARG A 48 -36.24 -26.30 -33.14
N ALA A 49 -36.63 -25.03 -33.04
CA ALA A 49 -37.79 -24.48 -33.74
C ALA A 49 -37.45 -23.12 -34.34
N GLU A 50 -37.43 -23.08 -35.68
CA GLU A 50 -37.41 -21.90 -36.52
C GLU A 50 -38.83 -21.32 -36.61
N THR A 51 -39.02 -20.00 -36.54
CA THR A 51 -40.00 -19.31 -37.43
C THR A 51 -39.85 -17.77 -37.45
N LYS A 52 -39.50 -17.29 -38.65
CA LYS A 52 -40.10 -16.19 -39.46
C LYS A 52 -40.45 -14.83 -38.84
N SER A 53 -39.66 -13.85 -39.27
CA SER A 53 -40.00 -12.58 -39.94
C SER A 53 -41.47 -12.14 -40.05
N ALA A 54 -41.73 -10.88 -39.68
CA ALA A 54 -42.62 -9.98 -40.42
C ALA A 54 -42.19 -8.52 -40.19
N THR A 55 -41.76 -7.87 -41.26
CA THR A 55 -41.50 -6.42 -41.36
C THR A 55 -42.72 -5.77 -41.99
N GLN A 56 -43.19 -4.64 -41.46
CA GLN A 56 -43.79 -3.61 -42.30
C GLN A 56 -43.46 -2.19 -41.79
N PRO A 57 -43.39 -1.20 -42.70
CA PRO A 57 -42.66 0.05 -42.54
C PRO A 57 -43.59 1.27 -42.42
N GLU A 58 -43.16 2.33 -41.74
CA GLU A 58 -43.71 3.67 -41.98
C GLU A 58 -42.64 4.76 -41.97
N GLN A 59 -42.89 5.71 -42.85
CA GLN A 59 -42.02 6.70 -43.46
C GLN A 59 -42.08 8.07 -42.75
N PRO A 60 -41.26 9.06 -43.16
CA PRO A 60 -40.71 10.11 -42.31
C PRO A 60 -41.53 11.40 -42.30
N VAL A 61 -41.36 12.20 -41.24
CA VAL A 61 -41.76 13.62 -41.23
C VAL A 61 -40.51 14.49 -41.11
N ALA A 62 -40.37 15.41 -42.07
CA ALA A 62 -39.33 16.41 -42.19
C ALA A 62 -39.76 17.76 -41.59
N GLY A 63 -38.76 18.58 -41.24
CA GLY A 63 -38.88 20.01 -40.93
C GLY A 63 -38.44 20.33 -39.50
N GLN A 64 -37.54 21.26 -39.20
CA GLN A 64 -37.00 22.39 -39.96
C GLN A 64 -35.60 22.75 -39.42
N ALA A 65 -34.76 23.26 -40.31
CA ALA A 65 -33.51 23.93 -39.99
C ALA A 65 -33.77 25.40 -39.60
N ALA A 66 -33.03 25.90 -38.60
CA ALA A 66 -32.79 27.33 -38.42
C ALA A 66 -31.34 27.51 -37.92
N GLU A 67 -30.56 28.21 -38.74
CA GLU A 67 -29.18 28.66 -38.49
C GLU A 67 -29.18 30.07 -37.83
N PRO A 68 -28.02 30.62 -37.42
CA PRO A 68 -27.81 31.32 -36.14
C PRO A 68 -28.00 32.84 -36.22
N PRO A 69 -27.92 33.54 -35.06
CA PRO A 69 -26.93 34.62 -35.02
C PRO A 69 -26.26 34.85 -33.66
N GLY A 70 -25.06 35.44 -33.72
CA GLY A 70 -24.68 36.52 -32.81
C GLY A 70 -23.64 36.19 -31.75
N SER A 71 -22.37 36.33 -32.12
CA SER A 71 -21.27 36.60 -31.18
C SER A 71 -21.53 37.90 -30.42
N LYS A 72 -21.65 37.81 -29.09
CA LYS A 72 -21.36 38.93 -28.19
C LYS A 72 -20.48 38.45 -27.05
N THR A 73 -19.27 39.00 -27.06
CA THR A 73 -18.30 39.03 -25.99
C THR A 73 -18.93 39.55 -24.70
N GLY A 74 -19.08 38.65 -23.73
CA GLY A 74 -19.36 38.95 -22.34
C GLY A 74 -18.78 37.81 -21.53
N GLY A 75 -17.68 38.05 -20.82
CA GLY A 75 -17.17 37.08 -19.87
C GLY A 75 -18.24 36.82 -18.82
N PRO A 76 -18.70 35.58 -18.60
CA PRO A 76 -19.63 35.32 -17.53
C PRO A 76 -18.82 35.18 -16.24
N THR A 77 -19.01 36.19 -15.39
CA THR A 77 -18.89 36.14 -13.94
C THR A 77 -19.27 34.75 -13.42
N LEU A 78 -18.35 34.12 -12.68
CA LEU A 78 -18.59 32.83 -12.02
C LEU A 78 -19.85 32.95 -11.15
N PRO A 79 -20.86 32.08 -11.33
CA PRO A 79 -21.98 32.04 -10.41
C PRO A 79 -21.45 31.62 -9.03
N ALA A 80 -21.69 32.48 -8.04
CA ALA A 80 -21.61 32.10 -6.64
C ALA A 80 -22.57 30.92 -6.42
N GLY A 81 -22.04 29.75 -6.07
CA GLY A 81 -22.83 28.53 -5.92
C GLY A 81 -22.21 27.25 -6.47
N VAL A 82 -20.88 27.18 -6.67
CA VAL A 82 -20.21 25.88 -6.76
C VAL A 82 -20.06 25.35 -5.34
N GLU A 83 -21.13 24.77 -4.80
CA GLU A 83 -21.01 23.84 -3.68
C GLU A 83 -20.01 22.75 -4.09
N GLN A 84 -18.83 22.81 -3.48
CA GLN A 84 -17.82 21.77 -3.61
C GLN A 84 -18.45 20.46 -3.14
N ARG A 85 -18.78 19.60 -4.11
CA ARG A 85 -19.19 18.21 -3.82
C ARG A 85 -17.97 17.49 -3.26
N LEU A 86 -17.89 17.50 -1.93
CA LEU A 86 -16.78 16.93 -1.17
C LEU A 86 -16.68 15.43 -1.45
N PRO A 87 -15.47 14.90 -1.73
CA PRO A 87 -15.26 13.50 -2.05
C PRO A 87 -15.55 12.58 -0.86
N VAL A 88 -15.71 11.29 -1.17
CA VAL A 88 -15.94 10.17 -0.23
C VAL A 88 -14.71 9.87 0.67
N PHE A 89 -13.63 10.64 0.53
CA PHE A 89 -12.47 10.61 1.42
C PHE A 89 -12.60 11.59 2.56
N ALA A 90 -11.75 11.39 3.56
CA ALA A 90 -11.63 12.23 4.72
C ALA A 90 -11.80 13.71 4.36
N GLU A 91 -12.92 14.32 4.77
CA GLU A 91 -13.24 15.67 4.35
C GLU A 91 -12.06 16.57 4.73
N THR A 92 -11.60 17.39 3.79
CA THR A 92 -10.69 18.48 4.13
C THR A 92 -11.50 19.48 4.92
N ALA A 93 -11.09 19.78 6.16
CA ALA A 93 -11.75 20.81 6.95
C ALA A 93 -11.86 22.10 6.13
N PRO A 94 -13.00 22.81 6.19
CA PRO A 94 -13.15 24.08 5.47
C PRO A 94 -12.06 25.06 5.92
N VAL A 95 -11.42 25.71 4.95
CA VAL A 95 -10.28 26.63 5.13
C VAL A 95 -10.59 27.74 6.15
N SER A 96 -11.86 28.05 6.40
CA SER A 96 -12.30 29.05 7.37
C SER A 96 -12.19 28.64 8.85
N ALA A 97 -11.83 27.40 9.17
CA ALA A 97 -11.48 26.98 10.53
C ALA A 97 -9.97 27.11 10.83
N LEU A 98 -9.15 27.43 9.83
CA LEU A 98 -7.70 27.60 9.95
C LEU A 98 -7.34 29.09 10.11
N THR A 99 -7.74 29.68 11.23
CA THR A 99 -7.16 30.96 11.70
C THR A 99 -6.68 30.81 13.14
N ALA A 100 -5.74 29.88 13.32
CA ALA A 100 -4.67 29.90 14.31
C ALA A 100 -3.77 28.71 13.97
N ASP A 101 -2.46 28.88 14.06
CA ASP A 101 -1.47 27.79 14.02
C ASP A 101 -1.19 27.18 12.64
N GLY A 102 -0.70 28.03 11.74
CA GLY A 102 0.14 27.60 10.63
C GLY A 102 1.50 27.12 11.13
N ILE A 103 1.59 25.87 11.59
CA ILE A 103 2.86 25.21 11.91
C ILE A 103 3.21 24.28 10.75
N THR A 104 4.10 24.74 9.85
CA THR A 104 4.78 23.89 8.87
C THR A 104 5.80 23.03 9.60
N MET A 105 5.38 21.87 10.11
CA MET A 105 6.30 20.91 10.73
C MET A 105 7.04 20.11 9.66
N GLY A 106 8.36 20.27 9.62
CA GLY A 106 9.26 19.41 8.85
C GLY A 106 9.29 17.99 9.43
N ALA A 107 8.35 17.14 9.03
CA ALA A 107 8.29 15.75 9.46
C ALA A 107 9.31 14.87 8.69
N ARG A 108 10.19 14.16 9.39
CA ARG A 108 10.91 13.02 8.79
C ARG A 108 9.96 11.81 8.73
N SER A 109 9.88 11.18 7.56
CA SER A 109 8.94 10.09 7.26
C SER A 109 9.27 8.83 8.07
N LEU A 110 8.28 8.31 8.80
CA LEU A 110 8.34 7.01 9.46
C LEU A 110 8.26 5.92 8.38
N ARG A 111 9.36 5.17 8.18
CA ARG A 111 9.34 4.01 7.28
C ARG A 111 8.74 2.83 8.02
N ALA A 112 7.45 2.59 7.83
CA ALA A 112 6.81 1.34 8.26
C ALA A 112 7.34 0.16 7.42
N PRO A 113 7.47 -1.05 7.98
CA PRO A 113 7.91 -2.23 7.24
C PRO A 113 6.99 -2.42 6.03
N ALA A 114 7.59 -2.42 4.84
CA ALA A 114 6.83 -2.56 3.62
C ALA A 114 6.28 -3.99 3.55
N ALA A 115 4.98 -4.15 3.77
CA ALA A 115 4.26 -5.35 3.36
C ALA A 115 4.65 -5.68 1.90
N PRO A 116 4.78 -6.97 1.52
CA PRO A 116 5.08 -7.35 0.15
C PRO A 116 4.10 -6.63 -0.78
N ALA A 117 4.65 -5.78 -1.66
CA ALA A 117 3.87 -4.87 -2.50
C ALA A 117 2.73 -5.57 -3.24
N LEU A 118 2.97 -6.82 -3.68
CA LEU A 118 1.94 -7.73 -4.16
C LEU A 118 2.15 -9.13 -3.56
N PRO A 119 1.32 -9.55 -2.59
CA PRO A 119 1.47 -10.86 -1.96
C PRO A 119 1.29 -12.04 -2.94
N GLU A 120 0.45 -11.90 -3.98
CA GLU A 120 0.14 -12.99 -4.93
C GLU A 120 0.73 -12.78 -6.34
N ALA A 121 1.90 -12.15 -6.43
CA ALA A 121 2.53 -11.80 -7.71
C ALA A 121 2.67 -12.99 -8.69
N LEU A 122 3.02 -14.19 -8.20
CA LEU A 122 3.15 -15.38 -9.04
C LEU A 122 1.80 -15.86 -9.60
N ALA A 123 0.75 -15.87 -8.79
CA ALA A 123 -0.59 -16.26 -9.21
C ALA A 123 -1.16 -15.26 -10.23
N LEU A 124 -0.96 -13.97 -10.00
CA LEU A 124 -1.32 -12.91 -10.95
C LEU A 124 -0.57 -13.06 -12.28
N SER A 125 0.73 -13.37 -12.23
CA SER A 125 1.53 -13.66 -13.43
C SER A 125 0.97 -14.86 -14.21
N ARG A 126 0.55 -15.93 -13.52
CA ARG A 126 -0.11 -17.09 -14.15
C ARG A 126 -1.45 -16.73 -14.78
N ALA A 127 -2.26 -15.90 -14.10
CA ALA A 127 -3.56 -15.44 -14.60
C ALA A 127 -3.46 -14.63 -15.91
N LEU A 128 -2.35 -13.93 -16.13
CA LEU A 128 -2.09 -13.14 -17.33
C LEU A 128 -1.54 -13.96 -18.52
N ARG A 129 -1.23 -15.26 -18.35
CA ARG A 129 -0.69 -16.12 -19.42
C ARG A 129 -1.49 -16.10 -20.74
N PRO A 130 -2.84 -16.03 -20.76
CA PRO A 130 -3.60 -15.92 -22.01
C PRO A 130 -3.17 -14.76 -22.93
N LEU A 131 -2.50 -13.73 -22.38
CA LEU A 131 -2.06 -12.56 -23.13
C LEU A 131 -0.68 -12.74 -23.79
N LEU A 132 0.05 -13.85 -23.55
CA LEU A 132 1.36 -14.16 -24.13
C LEU A 132 1.25 -14.58 -25.61
N ARG A 133 0.73 -13.68 -26.44
CA ARG A 133 0.56 -13.88 -27.88
C ARG A 133 1.55 -13.01 -28.66
N LYS A 134 2.07 -13.57 -29.76
CA LYS A 134 2.85 -12.82 -30.75
C LYS A 134 2.06 -12.64 -32.04
N VAL A 135 2.31 -11.53 -32.72
CA VAL A 135 1.78 -11.22 -34.06
C VAL A 135 2.94 -10.78 -34.95
N PRO A 136 2.85 -11.00 -36.29
CA PRO A 136 3.86 -10.48 -37.20
C PRO A 136 3.92 -8.94 -37.13
N SER A 137 5.14 -8.41 -37.03
CA SER A 137 5.36 -6.96 -37.11
C SER A 137 5.05 -6.45 -38.51
N ARG A 138 4.57 -5.22 -38.61
CA ARG A 138 4.30 -4.53 -39.88
C ARG A 138 5.39 -3.55 -40.30
N SER A 139 6.32 -3.25 -39.39
CA SER A 139 7.43 -2.33 -39.61
C SER A 139 8.79 -3.04 -39.60
N HIS A 140 8.91 -4.13 -38.86
CA HIS A 140 10.14 -4.93 -38.80
C HIS A 140 9.93 -6.22 -39.58
N PHE A 141 10.66 -6.35 -40.67
CA PHE A 141 10.60 -7.51 -41.54
C PHE A 141 11.88 -8.34 -41.37
N MET A 142 11.73 -9.66 -41.41
CA MET A 142 12.84 -10.61 -41.46
C MET A 142 12.74 -11.44 -42.73
N LEU A 143 13.89 -11.90 -43.23
CA LEU A 143 13.93 -12.80 -44.37
C LEU A 143 13.24 -14.12 -44.00
N ASP A 144 12.29 -14.55 -44.83
CA ASP A 144 11.72 -15.88 -44.76
C ASP A 144 12.56 -16.83 -45.62
N GLU A 145 13.61 -17.38 -45.02
CA GLU A 145 14.58 -18.23 -45.71
C GLU A 145 13.92 -19.42 -46.41
N SER A 146 12.99 -20.11 -45.72
CA SER A 146 12.27 -21.26 -46.27
C SER A 146 11.42 -20.86 -47.48
N ALA A 147 10.58 -19.82 -47.35
CA ALA A 147 9.74 -19.38 -48.47
C ALA A 147 10.58 -18.82 -49.64
N THR A 148 11.71 -18.16 -49.34
CA THR A 148 12.66 -17.69 -50.35
C THR A 148 13.29 -18.87 -51.10
N ALA A 149 13.71 -19.91 -50.38
CA ALA A 149 14.30 -21.12 -50.96
C ALA A 149 13.27 -21.91 -51.79
N GLU A 150 12.04 -22.06 -51.31
CA GLU A 150 10.93 -22.70 -52.04
C GLU A 150 10.60 -21.97 -53.34
N ARG A 151 10.46 -20.63 -53.28
CA ARG A 151 10.19 -19.83 -54.48
C ARG A 151 11.34 -19.91 -55.49
N TYR A 152 12.57 -19.94 -55.01
CA TYR A 152 13.71 -20.15 -55.89
C TYR A 152 13.69 -21.54 -56.52
N ALA A 153 13.37 -22.58 -55.75
CA ALA A 153 13.28 -23.95 -56.25
C ALA A 153 12.25 -24.06 -57.39
N ASP A 154 11.06 -23.48 -57.21
CA ASP A 154 9.93 -23.56 -58.13
C ASP A 154 10.04 -22.62 -59.33
N GLN A 155 10.40 -21.35 -59.10
CA GLN A 155 10.29 -20.29 -60.10
C GLN A 155 11.65 -19.84 -60.65
N LYS A 156 12.76 -20.34 -60.09
CA LYS A 156 14.14 -19.88 -60.39
C LYS A 156 14.34 -18.36 -60.23
N LEU A 157 13.50 -17.73 -59.42
CA LEU A 157 13.57 -16.30 -59.09
C LEU A 157 14.27 -16.12 -57.74
N TRP A 158 15.46 -15.51 -57.75
CA TRP A 158 16.21 -15.17 -56.53
C TRP A 158 15.73 -13.83 -55.96
N LEU A 159 14.47 -13.78 -55.51
CA LEU A 159 13.90 -12.61 -54.84
C LEU A 159 13.58 -12.95 -53.38
N PRO A 160 14.18 -12.24 -52.41
CA PRO A 160 13.94 -12.51 -50.99
C PRO A 160 12.47 -12.29 -50.63
N ILE A 161 11.87 -13.27 -49.97
CA ILE A 161 10.54 -13.15 -49.38
C ILE A 161 10.72 -12.73 -47.93
N PHE A 162 10.06 -11.65 -47.54
CA PHE A 162 10.11 -11.15 -46.17
C PHE A 162 8.82 -11.48 -45.43
N LYS A 163 8.94 -11.86 -44.14
CA LYS A 163 7.82 -11.98 -43.20
C LYS A 163 7.98 -11.02 -42.05
N GLY A 164 6.87 -10.59 -41.45
CA GLY A 164 6.89 -9.73 -40.27
C GLY A 164 7.56 -10.43 -39.09
N GLN A 165 8.52 -9.77 -38.45
CA GLN A 165 9.21 -10.31 -37.28
C GLN A 165 8.20 -10.53 -36.14
N PRO A 166 8.18 -11.70 -35.45
CA PRO A 166 7.22 -11.94 -34.38
C PRO A 166 7.41 -10.98 -33.20
N GLU A 167 6.43 -10.13 -32.93
CA GLU A 167 6.44 -9.16 -31.83
C GLU A 167 5.24 -9.36 -30.90
N ARG A 168 5.33 -8.82 -29.67
CA ARG A 168 4.22 -8.85 -28.70
C ARG A 168 3.05 -8.02 -29.25
N TRP A 169 1.85 -8.58 -29.15
CA TRP A 169 0.66 -8.07 -29.83
C TRP A 169 0.02 -6.83 -29.19
N LEU A 170 0.29 -6.57 -27.90
CA LEU A 170 -0.27 -5.44 -27.16
C LEU A 170 0.83 -4.51 -26.62
N GLU A 171 0.54 -3.21 -26.64
CA GLU A 171 1.16 -2.22 -25.75
C GLU A 171 0.21 -1.94 -24.59
N LEU A 172 0.75 -1.63 -23.41
CA LEU A 172 -0.04 -1.30 -22.23
C LEU A 172 0.17 0.14 -21.80
N ALA A 173 -0.93 0.90 -21.69
CA ALA A 173 -0.98 2.14 -20.93
C ALA A 173 -1.69 1.88 -19.60
N LEU A 174 -0.91 1.86 -18.51
CA LEU A 174 -1.41 1.79 -17.14
C LEU A 174 -1.69 3.21 -16.65
N VAL A 175 -2.96 3.59 -16.64
CA VAL A 175 -3.44 4.92 -16.28
C VAL A 175 -3.90 4.89 -14.82
N VAL A 176 -3.07 5.40 -13.92
CA VAL A 176 -3.36 5.46 -12.49
C VAL A 176 -3.97 6.82 -12.16
N GLU A 177 -5.14 6.81 -11.54
CA GLU A 177 -5.72 8.05 -11.06
C GLU A 177 -4.90 8.68 -9.92
N ASP A 178 -4.75 10.01 -9.98
CA ASP A 178 -4.09 10.80 -8.94
C ASP A 178 -5.13 11.25 -7.90
N SER A 179 -5.52 10.33 -7.02
CA SER A 179 -6.41 10.63 -5.88
C SER A 179 -5.68 10.39 -4.54
N PRO A 180 -6.07 11.09 -3.46
CA PRO A 180 -5.49 10.87 -2.13
C PRO A 180 -5.58 9.42 -1.64
N SER A 181 -6.60 8.70 -2.09
CA SER A 181 -6.89 7.34 -1.65
C SER A 181 -6.08 6.27 -2.33
N LEU A 182 -5.71 6.51 -3.59
CA LEU A 182 -4.78 5.68 -4.35
C LEU A 182 -3.35 5.79 -3.82
N ARG A 183 -3.07 6.74 -2.91
CA ARG A 183 -1.77 6.86 -2.23
C ARG A 183 -1.47 5.69 -1.30
N VAL A 184 -2.48 5.12 -0.63
CA VAL A 184 -2.30 3.92 0.22
C VAL A 184 -1.76 2.76 -0.61
N TRP A 185 -2.19 2.67 -1.86
CA TRP A 185 -1.89 1.61 -2.81
C TRP A 185 -0.58 1.79 -3.59
N GLN A 186 0.18 2.87 -3.37
CA GLN A 186 1.41 3.15 -4.13
C GLN A 186 2.41 1.98 -4.17
N PRO A 187 2.72 1.30 -3.05
CA PRO A 187 3.61 0.14 -3.09
C PRO A 187 3.06 -0.95 -4.01
N THR A 188 1.76 -1.24 -3.89
CA THR A 188 1.06 -2.24 -4.70
C THR A 188 1.02 -1.88 -6.18
N LEU A 189 0.74 -0.63 -6.52
CA LEU A 189 0.76 -0.17 -7.90
C LEU A 189 2.17 -0.22 -8.51
N ALA A 190 3.20 0.13 -7.73
CA ALA A 190 4.60 0.01 -8.15
C ALA A 190 5.02 -1.46 -8.35
N GLY A 191 4.56 -2.37 -7.49
CA GLY A 191 4.74 -3.80 -7.68
C GLY A 191 4.01 -4.32 -8.93
N LEU A 192 2.78 -3.85 -9.18
CA LEU A 192 1.95 -4.27 -10.30
C LEU A 192 2.60 -3.84 -11.61
N TYR A 193 3.08 -2.60 -11.68
CA TYR A 193 3.83 -2.10 -12.82
C TYR A 193 5.08 -2.94 -13.11
N ARG A 194 5.88 -3.26 -12.07
CA ARG A 194 7.07 -4.13 -12.22
C ARG A 194 6.70 -5.53 -12.73
N LEU A 195 5.62 -6.10 -12.21
CA LEU A 195 5.10 -7.40 -12.66
C LEU A 195 4.71 -7.33 -14.14
N LEU A 196 3.88 -6.37 -14.54
CA LEU A 196 3.39 -6.24 -15.91
C LEU A 196 4.53 -5.95 -16.91
N ALA A 197 5.50 -5.12 -16.52
CA ALA A 197 6.67 -4.81 -17.34
C ALA A 197 7.57 -6.04 -17.57
N ARG A 198 7.68 -6.93 -16.58
CA ARG A 198 8.51 -8.15 -16.66
C ARG A 198 7.76 -9.40 -17.16
N HIS A 199 6.43 -9.35 -17.26
CA HIS A 199 5.59 -10.52 -17.58
C HIS A 199 5.82 -11.07 -18.98
N GLY A 200 6.10 -10.20 -19.95
CA GLY A 200 6.36 -10.59 -21.34
C GLY A 200 5.13 -10.62 -22.27
N ALA A 201 3.92 -10.35 -21.76
CA ALA A 201 2.72 -10.19 -22.59
C ALA A 201 2.69 -8.89 -23.41
N PHE A 202 3.31 -7.82 -22.91
CA PHE A 202 3.24 -6.49 -23.49
C PHE A 202 4.55 -6.07 -24.14
N ARG A 203 4.49 -5.45 -25.32
CA ARG A 203 5.64 -4.86 -26.03
C ARG A 203 6.30 -3.76 -25.20
N ASP A 204 5.46 -2.88 -24.67
CA ASP A 204 5.84 -1.74 -23.85
C ASP A 204 4.76 -1.53 -22.78
N VAL A 205 5.16 -1.09 -21.60
CA VAL A 205 4.27 -0.81 -20.46
C VAL A 205 4.57 0.60 -19.97
N ARG A 206 3.60 1.51 -20.13
CA ARG A 206 3.75 2.92 -19.77
C ARG A 206 2.85 3.29 -18.60
N TRP A 207 3.42 3.96 -17.62
CA TRP A 207 2.70 4.56 -16.50
C TRP A 207 2.23 5.97 -16.85
N TRP A 208 0.94 6.24 -16.60
CA TRP A 208 0.33 7.56 -16.75
C TRP A 208 -0.45 7.94 -15.50
N TRP A 209 -0.35 9.20 -15.08
CA TRP A 209 -1.25 9.78 -14.09
C TRP A 209 -2.49 10.33 -14.78
N LEU A 210 -3.67 10.08 -14.23
CA LEU A 210 -4.91 10.75 -14.60
C LEU A 210 -5.25 11.80 -13.53
N ARG A 211 -5.23 13.08 -13.92
CA ARG A 211 -5.54 14.22 -13.06
C ARG A 211 -6.71 14.99 -13.64
N THR A 212 -7.35 15.82 -12.81
CA THR A 212 -8.33 16.81 -13.28
C THR A 212 -7.71 18.19 -13.25
N ASP A 213 -7.88 18.96 -14.34
CA ASP A 213 -7.47 20.36 -14.39
C ASP A 213 -8.42 21.23 -13.51
N PRO A 214 -8.10 22.51 -13.27
CA PRO A 214 -8.98 23.40 -12.49
C PRO A 214 -10.39 23.59 -13.08
N LYS A 215 -10.62 23.19 -14.33
CA LYS A 215 -11.92 23.23 -15.02
C LYS A 215 -12.65 21.87 -14.97
N GLY A 216 -12.09 20.89 -14.25
CA GLY A 216 -12.63 19.53 -14.11
C GLY A 216 -12.32 18.59 -15.28
N ARG A 217 -11.49 18.99 -16.25
CA ARG A 217 -11.19 18.19 -17.45
C ARG A 217 -10.08 17.16 -17.16
N PRO A 218 -10.20 15.94 -17.69
CA PRO A 218 -9.18 14.92 -17.49
C PRO A 218 -7.93 15.23 -18.31
N VAL A 219 -6.79 15.26 -17.64
CA VAL A 219 -5.46 15.44 -18.24
C VAL A 219 -4.54 14.30 -17.82
N LEU A 220 -3.64 13.93 -18.72
CA LEU A 220 -2.65 12.89 -18.45
C LEU A 220 -1.31 13.49 -18.04
N GLY A 221 -0.63 12.86 -17.08
CA GLY A 221 0.76 13.15 -16.70
C GLY A 221 1.64 11.93 -16.91
N LYS A 222 2.94 12.13 -17.15
CA LYS A 222 3.93 11.05 -17.06
C LYS A 222 4.27 10.81 -15.58
N ARG A 223 4.97 9.70 -15.27
CA ARG A 223 5.27 9.31 -13.87
C ARG A 223 6.00 10.39 -13.05
N THR A 224 6.76 11.29 -13.68
CA THR A 224 7.46 12.39 -13.01
C THR A 224 6.50 13.53 -12.63
N ALA A 225 6.64 14.03 -11.39
CA ALA A 225 5.76 15.05 -10.80
C ALA A 225 5.69 16.36 -11.62
N ASP A 226 6.76 16.71 -12.33
CA ASP A 226 6.88 17.93 -13.16
C ASP A 226 6.46 17.74 -14.64
N SER A 227 5.77 16.66 -14.97
CA SER A 227 5.38 16.43 -16.37
C SER A 227 4.25 17.37 -16.82
N GLN A 228 4.48 18.07 -17.93
CA GLN A 228 3.46 18.92 -18.57
C GLN A 228 2.18 18.11 -18.87
N PRO A 229 0.98 18.70 -18.68
CA PRO A 229 -0.28 18.04 -18.99
C PRO A 229 -0.35 17.58 -20.45
N ARG A 230 -0.75 16.32 -20.67
CA ARG A 230 -0.88 15.66 -21.97
C ARG A 230 -2.34 15.37 -22.27
N ALA A 231 -2.69 15.38 -23.56
CA ALA A 231 -4.07 15.19 -23.97
C ALA A 231 -4.45 13.69 -23.95
N PRO A 232 -5.64 13.32 -23.46
CA PRO A 232 -6.08 11.92 -23.43
C PRO A 232 -6.07 11.20 -24.79
N ARG A 233 -6.22 11.95 -25.88
CA ARG A 233 -6.17 11.44 -27.26
C ARG A 233 -4.80 10.83 -27.64
N GLU A 234 -3.73 11.17 -26.94
CA GLU A 234 -2.39 10.63 -27.18
C GLU A 234 -2.26 9.14 -26.87
N LEU A 235 -3.18 8.59 -26.07
CA LEU A 235 -3.23 7.15 -25.80
C LEU A 235 -3.88 6.36 -26.95
N LEU A 236 -4.41 7.00 -27.99
CA LEU A 236 -4.95 6.29 -29.14
C LEU A 236 -3.83 5.66 -29.96
N HIS A 237 -3.90 4.35 -30.15
CA HIS A 237 -2.98 3.64 -31.05
C HIS A 237 -3.57 3.59 -32.47
N PRO A 238 -2.77 3.86 -33.53
CA PRO A 238 -3.25 3.87 -34.92
C PRO A 238 -4.00 2.59 -35.33
N GLU A 239 -3.55 1.44 -34.80
CA GLU A 239 -4.11 0.12 -35.11
C GLU A 239 -4.94 -0.49 -33.96
N GLY A 240 -5.22 0.27 -32.90
CA GLY A 240 -6.00 -0.23 -31.76
C GLY A 240 -5.31 -1.29 -30.87
N ARG A 241 -4.01 -1.55 -31.08
CA ARG A 241 -3.21 -2.53 -30.33
C ARG A 241 -2.72 -2.07 -28.94
N ARG A 242 -3.21 -0.93 -28.45
CA ARG A 242 -2.89 -0.44 -27.10
C ARG A 242 -4.02 -0.74 -26.14
N LEU A 243 -3.73 -1.59 -25.16
CA LEU A 243 -4.59 -1.80 -24.01
C LEU A 243 -4.46 -0.62 -23.06
N VAL A 244 -5.60 -0.05 -22.65
CA VAL A 244 -5.67 0.95 -21.58
C VAL A 244 -6.25 0.28 -20.33
N ILE A 245 -5.51 0.28 -19.23
CA ILE A 245 -6.02 -0.12 -17.91
C ILE A 245 -6.09 1.14 -17.06
N VAL A 246 -7.29 1.55 -16.68
CA VAL A 246 -7.50 2.63 -15.71
C VAL A 246 -7.49 2.01 -14.32
N VAL A 247 -6.65 2.51 -13.42
CA VAL A 247 -6.56 2.03 -12.03
C VAL A 247 -7.16 3.07 -11.11
N SER A 248 -8.20 2.68 -10.39
CA SER A 248 -8.96 3.59 -9.53
C SER A 248 -9.75 2.84 -8.46
N ASP A 249 -10.07 3.51 -7.37
CA ASP A 249 -11.09 3.11 -6.39
C ASP A 249 -12.45 3.78 -6.63
N CYS A 250 -12.55 4.56 -7.71
CA CYS A 250 -13.73 5.28 -8.18
C CYS A 250 -14.34 6.25 -7.18
N ALA A 251 -13.58 6.75 -6.21
CA ALA A 251 -14.13 7.55 -5.12
C ALA A 251 -13.91 9.06 -5.26
N SER A 252 -13.13 9.51 -6.24
CA SER A 252 -12.93 10.94 -6.51
C SER A 252 -14.14 11.58 -7.20
N PRO A 253 -14.27 12.93 -7.15
CA PRO A 253 -15.37 13.65 -7.79
C PRO A 253 -15.45 13.43 -9.30
N PHE A 254 -14.31 13.12 -9.95
CA PHE A 254 -14.23 12.83 -11.38
C PHE A 254 -15.17 11.69 -11.80
N TRP A 255 -15.30 10.65 -10.97
CA TRP A 255 -16.15 9.49 -11.27
C TRP A 255 -17.65 9.76 -11.13
N TYR A 256 -18.03 10.89 -10.52
CA TYR A 256 -19.42 11.31 -10.36
C TYR A 256 -19.85 12.33 -11.42
N ASP A 257 -18.93 12.85 -12.23
CA ASP A 257 -19.23 13.81 -13.31
C ASP A 257 -19.29 13.12 -14.68
N PRO A 258 -20.49 12.77 -15.18
CA PRO A 258 -20.63 12.09 -16.46
C PRO A 258 -20.20 12.96 -17.65
N ARG A 259 -20.12 14.29 -17.49
CA ARG A 259 -19.75 15.22 -18.59
C ARG A 259 -18.34 14.98 -19.08
N PHE A 260 -17.45 14.48 -18.23
CA PHE A 260 -16.05 14.25 -18.54
C PHE A 260 -15.67 12.77 -18.56
N LEU A 261 -16.27 11.96 -17.69
CA LEU A 261 -15.99 10.52 -17.61
C LEU A 261 -16.43 9.77 -18.88
N ASP A 262 -17.69 9.93 -19.29
CA ASP A 262 -18.25 9.18 -20.42
C ASP A 262 -17.52 9.48 -21.75
N PRO A 263 -17.23 10.74 -22.11
CA PRO A 263 -16.45 11.03 -23.31
C PRO A 263 -15.03 10.47 -23.27
N LEU A 264 -14.37 10.49 -22.10
CA LEU A 264 -13.02 9.97 -21.94
C LEU A 264 -12.97 8.45 -22.17
N LEU A 265 -13.85 7.70 -21.50
CA LEU A 265 -13.87 6.24 -21.62
C LEU A 265 -14.28 5.81 -23.03
N ARG A 266 -15.24 6.51 -23.65
CA ARG A 266 -15.64 6.26 -25.05
C ARG A 266 -14.52 6.57 -26.04
N LEU A 267 -13.77 7.66 -25.82
CA LEU A 267 -12.63 8.02 -26.68
C LEU A 267 -11.64 6.85 -26.79
N TRP A 268 -11.29 6.21 -25.67
CA TRP A 268 -10.40 5.06 -25.68
C TRP A 268 -11.09 3.78 -26.17
N GLY A 269 -12.20 3.38 -25.54
CA GLY A 269 -12.81 2.07 -25.80
C GLY A 269 -13.49 1.90 -27.16
N GLN A 270 -13.65 2.96 -27.95
CA GLN A 270 -14.13 2.84 -29.34
C GLN A 270 -13.09 2.24 -30.28
N ARG A 271 -11.80 2.45 -30.02
CA ARG A 271 -10.71 2.07 -30.95
C ARG A 271 -9.79 1.01 -30.41
N GLN A 272 -9.79 0.78 -29.11
CA GLN A 272 -8.87 -0.15 -28.47
C GLN A 272 -9.48 -0.76 -27.20
N PRO A 273 -8.92 -1.86 -26.66
CA PRO A 273 -9.36 -2.43 -25.40
C PRO A 273 -9.14 -1.48 -24.22
N LEU A 274 -10.15 -1.36 -23.37
CA LEU A 274 -10.17 -0.56 -22.15
C LEU A 274 -10.72 -1.40 -21.00
N ALA A 275 -10.07 -1.35 -19.85
CA ALA A 275 -10.59 -1.97 -18.63
C ALA A 275 -10.33 -1.10 -17.40
N LEU A 276 -11.15 -1.26 -16.38
CA LEU A 276 -10.98 -0.65 -15.07
C LEU A 276 -10.46 -1.70 -14.09
N LEU A 277 -9.25 -1.49 -13.59
CA LEU A 277 -8.74 -2.18 -12.42
C LEU A 277 -9.25 -1.46 -11.17
N HIS A 278 -10.21 -2.08 -10.49
CA HIS A 278 -10.72 -1.59 -9.23
C HIS A 278 -9.91 -2.15 -8.07
N LEU A 279 -9.41 -1.28 -7.19
CA LEU A 279 -8.62 -1.72 -6.03
C LEU A 279 -9.47 -2.23 -4.86
N LEU A 280 -10.79 -2.26 -5.01
CA LEU A 280 -11.72 -2.70 -3.98
C LEU A 280 -12.54 -3.89 -4.49
N PRO A 281 -12.98 -4.77 -3.57
CA PRO A 281 -13.86 -5.88 -3.88
C PRO A 281 -15.17 -5.45 -4.56
N PRO A 282 -15.82 -6.35 -5.31
CA PRO A 282 -17.05 -6.05 -6.04
C PRO A 282 -18.21 -5.47 -5.23
N HIS A 283 -18.35 -5.84 -3.94
CA HIS A 283 -19.42 -5.33 -3.08
C HIS A 283 -19.29 -3.82 -2.78
N TYR A 284 -18.09 -3.25 -2.93
CA TYR A 284 -17.83 -1.82 -2.72
C TYR A 284 -18.08 -0.94 -3.94
N TRP A 285 -18.12 -1.52 -5.15
CA TRP A 285 -18.25 -0.74 -6.39
C TRP A 285 -19.50 0.14 -6.41
N SER A 286 -20.59 -0.34 -5.82
CA SER A 286 -21.86 0.40 -5.77
C SER A 286 -21.82 1.71 -4.97
N ARG A 287 -20.78 1.92 -4.16
CA ARG A 287 -20.61 3.08 -3.27
C ARG A 287 -19.76 4.20 -3.87
N GLY A 288 -18.87 3.86 -4.80
CA GLY A 288 -18.08 4.84 -5.55
C GLY A 288 -18.90 5.51 -6.66
N GLY A 289 -18.24 6.29 -7.52
CA GLY A 289 -18.81 6.87 -8.74
C GLY A 289 -19.16 5.83 -9.80
N LEU A 290 -18.88 4.54 -9.55
CA LEU A 290 -19.52 3.45 -10.28
C LEU A 290 -21.04 3.38 -10.03
N GLY A 291 -21.51 3.88 -8.90
CA GLY A 291 -22.93 3.99 -8.53
C GLY A 291 -23.65 2.64 -8.46
N ARG A 292 -24.98 2.67 -8.24
CA ARG A 292 -25.84 1.48 -8.40
C ARG A 292 -25.98 1.15 -9.89
N ALA A 293 -24.91 0.62 -10.48
CA ALA A 293 -24.80 0.38 -11.91
C ALA A 293 -25.55 -0.86 -12.39
N ASN A 294 -25.93 -0.82 -13.67
CA ASN A 294 -26.32 -1.97 -14.46
C ASN A 294 -25.10 -2.87 -14.72
N PHE A 295 -24.67 -3.59 -13.68
CA PHE A 295 -23.60 -4.58 -13.82
C PHE A 295 -24.08 -5.76 -14.66
N THR A 296 -23.17 -6.29 -15.47
CA THR A 296 -23.36 -7.50 -16.27
C THR A 296 -21.99 -8.14 -16.51
N ARG A 297 -21.99 -9.27 -17.21
CA ARG A 297 -20.77 -9.93 -17.68
C ARG A 297 -20.61 -9.69 -19.17
N PHE A 298 -19.36 -9.52 -19.58
CA PHE A 298 -18.98 -9.27 -20.97
C PHE A 298 -18.11 -10.40 -21.50
N ARG A 299 -18.16 -10.59 -22.82
CA ARG A 299 -17.26 -11.45 -23.60
C ARG A 299 -16.78 -10.74 -24.85
N ALA A 300 -15.62 -11.16 -25.35
CA ALA A 300 -15.12 -10.77 -26.66
C ALA A 300 -15.31 -11.92 -27.65
N LEU A 301 -15.54 -11.58 -28.91
CA LEU A 301 -15.62 -12.50 -30.04
C LEU A 301 -14.26 -12.64 -30.74
N ALA A 302 -13.38 -11.65 -30.58
CA ALA A 302 -12.04 -11.64 -31.12
C ALA A 302 -11.01 -11.16 -30.06
N PRO A 303 -9.76 -11.61 -30.16
CA PRO A 303 -8.69 -11.16 -29.27
C PRO A 303 -8.39 -9.67 -29.48
N GLY A 304 -8.25 -8.91 -28.38
CA GLY A 304 -7.93 -7.48 -28.45
C GLY A 304 -9.05 -6.60 -28.99
N GLN A 305 -10.30 -7.10 -28.94
CA GLN A 305 -11.47 -6.39 -29.43
C GLN A 305 -11.76 -5.11 -28.61
N PRO A 306 -11.98 -3.96 -29.27
CA PRO A 306 -12.41 -2.74 -28.59
C PRO A 306 -13.74 -2.89 -27.86
N ASN A 307 -13.89 -2.10 -26.79
CA ASN A 307 -15.04 -2.15 -25.89
C ASN A 307 -16.38 -1.91 -26.57
N ALA A 308 -16.39 -1.08 -27.62
CA ALA A 308 -17.59 -0.79 -28.39
C ALA A 308 -18.22 -2.04 -29.06
N TRP A 309 -17.46 -3.13 -29.21
CA TRP A 309 -17.95 -4.36 -29.83
C TRP A 309 -18.06 -5.54 -28.86
N LEU A 310 -17.81 -5.34 -27.57
CA LEU A 310 -18.01 -6.41 -26.58
C LEU A 310 -19.48 -6.85 -26.55
N VAL A 311 -19.70 -8.11 -26.18
CA VAL A 311 -21.04 -8.68 -26.05
C VAL A 311 -21.37 -8.83 -24.57
N ALA A 312 -22.48 -8.23 -24.15
CA ALA A 312 -23.02 -8.39 -22.81
C ALA A 312 -23.93 -9.63 -22.72
N ASP A 313 -23.98 -10.26 -21.55
CA ASP A 313 -24.92 -11.36 -21.31
C ASP A 313 -26.38 -10.86 -21.15
N LYS A 314 -26.58 -9.58 -20.81
CA LYS A 314 -27.91 -8.95 -20.76
C LYS A 314 -28.41 -8.58 -22.16
N THR A 315 -29.68 -8.88 -22.44
CA THR A 315 -30.40 -8.47 -23.65
C THR A 315 -31.18 -7.16 -23.43
N GLY A 316 -31.63 -6.49 -24.50
CA GLY A 316 -32.44 -5.26 -24.42
C GLY A 316 -31.66 -3.99 -24.02
N LEU A 317 -30.36 -3.97 -24.27
CA LEU A 317 -29.50 -2.82 -23.96
C LEU A 317 -29.70 -1.68 -24.97
N PRO A 318 -29.55 -0.40 -24.56
CA PRO A 318 -29.72 0.73 -25.46
C PRO A 318 -28.69 0.71 -26.60
N THR A 319 -29.08 1.22 -27.77
CA THR A 319 -28.31 1.17 -29.03
C THR A 319 -26.95 1.88 -29.00
N ARG A 320 -26.65 2.65 -27.94
CA ARG A 320 -25.37 3.34 -27.70
C ARG A 320 -24.70 2.95 -26.37
N ALA A 321 -25.05 1.80 -25.81
CA ALA A 321 -24.39 1.25 -24.63
C ALA A 321 -22.89 1.07 -24.89
N PHE A 322 -22.08 1.51 -23.94
CA PHE A 322 -20.65 1.32 -23.91
C PHE A 322 -20.30 0.41 -22.74
N TYR A 323 -19.42 -0.54 -22.97
CA TYR A 323 -19.11 -1.58 -22.00
C TYR A 323 -17.75 -1.31 -21.36
N LEU A 324 -17.71 -1.27 -20.03
CA LEU A 324 -16.47 -1.13 -19.26
C LEU A 324 -16.26 -2.39 -18.44
N PRO A 325 -15.40 -3.32 -18.88
CA PRO A 325 -14.93 -4.44 -18.06
C PRO A 325 -14.26 -3.92 -16.78
N ILE A 326 -14.54 -4.56 -15.66
CA ILE A 326 -14.01 -4.22 -14.33
C ILE A 326 -13.43 -5.48 -13.72
N PHE A 327 -12.22 -5.40 -13.19
CA PHE A 327 -11.57 -6.51 -12.49
C PHE A 327 -10.79 -6.00 -11.27
N THR A 328 -10.42 -6.91 -10.37
CA THR A 328 -9.72 -6.68 -9.11
C THR A 328 -8.32 -7.28 -9.15
N LEU A 329 -7.48 -7.02 -8.14
CA LEU A 329 -6.14 -7.60 -7.99
C LEU A 329 -6.14 -9.05 -7.48
N GLU A 330 -7.25 -9.77 -7.65
CA GLU A 330 -7.36 -11.20 -7.30
C GLU A 330 -7.03 -12.05 -8.55
N PRO A 331 -6.24 -13.13 -8.44
CA PRO A 331 -5.84 -13.94 -9.59
C PRO A 331 -7.01 -14.45 -10.44
N GLU A 332 -8.11 -14.85 -9.81
CA GLU A 332 -9.32 -15.31 -10.52
C GLU A 332 -9.95 -14.19 -11.37
N SER A 333 -10.08 -13.00 -10.77
CA SER A 333 -10.61 -11.80 -11.43
C SER A 333 -9.75 -11.38 -12.63
N VAL A 334 -8.42 -11.42 -12.46
CA VAL A 334 -7.45 -11.18 -13.53
C VAL A 334 -7.54 -12.25 -14.63
N ALA A 335 -7.70 -13.52 -14.28
CA ALA A 335 -7.79 -14.62 -15.24
C ALA A 335 -9.04 -14.51 -16.11
N LEU A 336 -10.20 -14.21 -15.51
CA LEU A 336 -11.46 -13.99 -16.22
C LEU A 336 -11.36 -12.83 -17.21
N TRP A 337 -10.79 -11.70 -16.77
CA TRP A 337 -10.56 -10.53 -17.62
C TRP A 337 -9.55 -10.82 -18.75
N ALA A 338 -8.41 -11.44 -18.43
CA ALA A 338 -7.38 -11.78 -19.41
C ALA A 338 -7.90 -12.77 -20.46
N GLY A 339 -8.75 -13.72 -20.06
CA GLY A 339 -9.43 -14.63 -20.97
C GLY A 339 -10.37 -13.91 -21.94
N VAL A 340 -11.14 -12.93 -21.46
CA VAL A 340 -12.00 -12.09 -22.33
C VAL A 340 -11.16 -11.30 -23.31
N LEU A 341 -10.09 -10.64 -22.84
CA LEU A 341 -9.20 -9.87 -23.71
C LEU A 341 -8.51 -10.76 -24.76
N ALA A 342 -8.14 -11.99 -24.39
CA ALA A 342 -7.57 -12.98 -25.28
C ALA A 342 -8.59 -13.61 -26.25
N GLY A 343 -9.88 -13.25 -26.17
CA GLY A 343 -10.94 -13.77 -27.04
C GLY A 343 -11.31 -15.23 -26.76
N GLN A 344 -11.13 -15.71 -25.53
CA GLN A 344 -11.51 -17.07 -25.15
C GLN A 344 -13.03 -17.19 -25.07
N SER A 345 -13.62 -18.16 -25.78
CA SER A 345 -15.07 -18.30 -25.98
C SER A 345 -15.88 -18.42 -24.67
N ARG A 346 -15.34 -19.10 -23.66
CA ARG A 346 -15.98 -19.31 -22.35
C ARG A 346 -15.68 -18.21 -21.33
N ALA A 347 -14.73 -17.33 -21.58
CA ALA A 347 -14.34 -16.31 -20.62
C ALA A 347 -15.44 -15.24 -20.48
N ARG A 348 -15.71 -14.84 -19.23
CA ARG A 348 -16.70 -13.82 -18.88
C ARG A 348 -16.12 -12.93 -17.80
N CYS A 349 -16.11 -11.62 -18.05
CA CYS A 349 -15.57 -10.63 -17.13
C CYS A 349 -16.72 -9.72 -16.65
N PRO A 350 -16.85 -9.47 -15.33
CA PRO A 350 -17.83 -8.50 -14.85
C PRO A 350 -17.52 -7.10 -15.37
N GLY A 351 -18.53 -6.25 -15.42
CA GLY A 351 -18.32 -4.84 -15.67
C GLY A 351 -19.59 -4.02 -15.77
N ARG A 352 -19.43 -2.73 -16.07
CA ARG A 352 -20.47 -1.72 -16.08
C ARG A 352 -20.89 -1.36 -17.49
N ILE A 353 -22.20 -1.22 -17.70
CA ILE A 353 -22.77 -0.60 -18.91
C ILE A 353 -22.89 0.91 -18.68
N LEU A 354 -22.24 1.70 -19.53
CA LEU A 354 -22.34 3.16 -19.60
C LEU A 354 -23.28 3.52 -20.76
N GLY A 355 -24.36 4.26 -20.54
CA GLY A 355 -25.23 4.56 -21.68
C GLY A 355 -26.63 5.11 -21.47
N ASN A 356 -27.01 5.53 -20.27
CA ASN A 356 -28.18 6.39 -20.09
C ASN A 356 -27.98 7.19 -18.81
N ALA A 357 -28.50 8.42 -18.81
CA ALA A 357 -28.44 9.39 -17.72
C ALA A 357 -28.30 8.65 -16.39
N VAL A 358 -27.12 8.77 -15.78
CA VAL A 358 -26.94 8.42 -14.39
C VAL A 358 -28.12 9.09 -13.72
N ALA A 359 -29.05 8.32 -13.17
CA ALA A 359 -29.94 8.85 -12.15
C ALA A 359 -28.96 9.44 -11.16
N THR A 360 -28.78 10.76 -11.24
CA THR A 360 -27.89 11.52 -10.38
C THR A 360 -28.47 11.23 -9.03
N LEU A 361 -27.92 10.21 -8.36
CA LEU A 361 -28.11 10.07 -6.94
C LEU A 361 -27.71 11.44 -6.43
N PRO A 362 -28.62 12.18 -5.76
CA PRO A 362 -28.23 13.43 -5.16
C PRO A 362 -26.93 13.15 -4.41
N PRO A 363 -25.91 14.02 -4.53
CA PRO A 363 -24.70 13.85 -3.74
C PRO A 363 -25.17 13.54 -2.32
N ARG A 364 -24.76 12.40 -1.76
CA ARG A 364 -25.10 12.12 -0.37
C ARG A 364 -24.53 13.31 0.38
N ASP A 365 -25.42 14.13 0.91
CA ASP A 365 -25.08 15.26 1.75
C ASP A 365 -24.50 14.67 3.04
N ARG A 366 -23.23 14.26 2.97
CA ARG A 366 -22.51 13.67 4.11
C ARG A 366 -22.23 14.74 5.17
N GLY A 367 -22.45 16.02 4.83
CA GLY A 367 -22.24 17.18 5.69
C GLY A 367 -23.10 17.26 6.95
N ARG A 368 -24.01 16.32 7.21
CA ARG A 368 -24.84 16.30 8.45
C ARG A 368 -25.15 14.91 9.03
N ILE A 369 -24.42 13.85 8.66
CA ILE A 369 -24.68 12.53 9.25
C ILE A 369 -24.07 12.45 10.66
N PRO A 370 -24.85 12.19 11.73
CA PRO A 370 -24.31 12.08 13.08
C PRO A 370 -23.24 10.99 13.20
N ALA A 371 -22.26 11.19 14.09
CA ALA A 371 -21.17 10.25 14.39
C ALA A 371 -21.65 8.78 14.48
N GLN A 372 -22.68 8.54 15.31
CA GLN A 372 -23.23 7.21 15.54
C GLN A 372 -23.81 6.58 14.28
N GLN A 373 -24.45 7.36 13.42
CA GLN A 373 -25.01 6.86 12.17
C GLN A 373 -23.89 6.51 11.18
N ARG A 374 -22.81 7.31 11.11
CA ARG A 374 -21.64 6.97 10.28
C ARG A 374 -20.97 5.67 10.75
N LEU A 375 -20.84 5.48 12.06
CA LEU A 375 -20.27 4.26 12.62
C LEU A 375 -21.16 3.03 12.38
N ARG A 376 -22.49 3.17 12.48
CA ARG A 376 -23.45 2.09 12.12
C ARG A 376 -23.36 1.73 10.65
N ASP A 377 -23.34 2.74 9.77
CA ASP A 377 -23.19 2.55 8.33
C ASP A 377 -21.85 1.89 7.98
N PHE A 378 -20.78 2.18 8.72
CA PHE A 378 -19.51 1.48 8.54
C PHE A 378 -19.61 0.03 9.01
N ARG A 379 -20.10 -0.24 10.23
CA ARG A 379 -20.22 -1.59 10.79
C ARG A 379 -21.10 -2.53 9.98
N SER A 380 -22.15 -2.03 9.33
CA SER A 380 -23.04 -2.88 8.55
C SER A 380 -22.43 -3.34 7.22
N ASN A 381 -21.26 -2.81 6.84
CA ASN A 381 -20.73 -2.94 5.48
C ASN A 381 -19.23 -3.20 5.40
N ALA A 382 -18.48 -2.85 6.46
CA ALA A 382 -17.05 -3.04 6.55
C ALA A 382 -16.70 -4.48 6.92
N SER A 383 -15.57 -4.97 6.43
CA SER A 383 -15.02 -6.26 6.82
C SER A 383 -14.75 -6.31 8.33
N PRO A 384 -14.86 -7.47 8.99
CA PRO A 384 -14.53 -7.62 10.41
C PRO A 384 -13.13 -7.09 10.75
N GLU A 385 -12.18 -7.27 9.84
CA GLU A 385 -10.80 -6.79 9.94
C GLU A 385 -10.75 -5.25 9.91
N ALA A 386 -11.50 -4.60 9.01
CA ALA A 386 -11.58 -3.14 8.95
C ALA A 386 -12.25 -2.55 10.20
N GLN A 387 -13.28 -3.23 10.72
CA GLN A 387 -13.94 -2.85 11.97
C GLN A 387 -13.01 -2.97 13.18
N LEU A 388 -12.22 -4.03 13.23
CA LEU A 388 -11.22 -4.24 14.28
C LEU A 388 -10.11 -3.18 14.19
N LEU A 389 -9.55 -2.96 13.00
CA LEU A 389 -8.51 -1.98 12.76
C LEU A 389 -8.97 -0.55 13.12
N LEU A 390 -10.20 -0.17 12.75
CA LEU A 390 -10.77 1.14 13.08
C LEU A 390 -10.80 1.40 14.58
N ARG A 391 -11.15 0.39 15.39
CA ARG A 391 -11.19 0.52 16.85
C ARG A 391 -9.80 0.81 17.41
N TYR A 392 -8.79 0.09 16.96
CA TYR A 392 -7.41 0.33 17.40
C TYR A 392 -6.83 1.63 16.85
N CYS A 393 -7.26 2.08 15.66
CA CYS A 393 -6.88 3.40 15.16
C CYS A 393 -7.31 4.53 16.11
N ALA A 394 -8.34 4.34 16.93
CA ALA A 394 -8.78 5.33 17.91
C ALA A 394 -7.75 5.59 19.04
N THR A 395 -6.83 4.65 19.29
CA THR A 395 -5.83 4.75 20.37
C THR A 395 -4.50 5.34 19.91
N VAL A 396 -4.32 5.59 18.60
CA VAL A 396 -3.05 6.03 18.03
C VAL A 396 -3.26 7.25 17.14
N PRO A 397 -2.21 8.04 16.88
CA PRO A 397 -2.29 9.12 15.91
C PRO A 397 -2.60 8.59 14.53
N LEU A 398 -3.55 9.23 13.86
CA LEU A 398 -4.03 8.82 12.56
C LEU A 398 -3.11 9.37 11.47
N THR A 399 -1.89 8.84 11.37
CA THR A 399 -1.03 9.03 10.21
C THR A 399 -0.92 7.73 9.42
N LEU A 400 -0.69 7.83 8.11
CA LEU A 400 -0.66 6.65 7.25
C LEU A 400 0.41 5.61 7.67
N PRO A 401 1.65 6.00 8.05
CA PRO A 401 2.64 5.07 8.56
C PRO A 401 2.19 4.35 9.85
N VAL A 402 1.56 5.07 10.78
CA VAL A 402 1.04 4.48 12.03
C VAL A 402 -0.02 3.45 11.74
N MET A 403 -0.99 3.80 10.89
CA MET A 403 -2.12 2.92 10.58
C MET A 403 -1.65 1.66 9.84
N ARG A 404 -0.63 1.76 8.97
CA ARG A 404 0.00 0.59 8.31
C ARG A 404 0.75 -0.31 9.29
N LEU A 405 1.46 0.29 10.25
CA LEU A 405 2.14 -0.46 11.31
C LEU A 405 1.13 -1.19 12.19
N LEU A 406 0.09 -0.48 12.63
CA LEU A 406 -1.02 -1.04 13.40
C LEU A 406 -1.72 -2.16 12.65
N GLN A 407 -1.97 -2.00 11.36
CA GLN A 407 -2.55 -3.04 10.52
C GLN A 407 -1.70 -4.32 10.55
N THR A 408 -0.38 -4.18 10.44
CA THR A 408 0.56 -5.30 10.41
C THR A 408 0.58 -6.03 11.77
N GLU A 409 0.59 -5.29 12.88
CA GLU A 409 0.67 -5.85 14.23
C GLU A 409 -0.68 -6.45 14.71
N VAL A 410 -1.82 -5.83 14.36
CA VAL A 410 -3.15 -6.31 14.77
C VAL A 410 -3.64 -7.46 13.90
N LEU A 411 -3.63 -7.28 12.58
CA LEU A 411 -4.28 -8.22 11.67
C LEU A 411 -3.38 -9.37 11.25
N ARG A 412 -2.06 -9.30 11.54
CA ARG A 412 -1.04 -10.28 11.10
C ARG A 412 -1.10 -10.60 9.60
N GLN A 413 -1.77 -9.76 8.82
CA GLN A 413 -2.05 -9.92 7.40
C GLN A 413 -1.57 -8.67 6.66
N THR A 414 -1.02 -8.88 5.46
CA THR A 414 -0.40 -7.84 4.62
C THR A 414 -1.36 -7.23 3.59
N GLN A 415 -2.66 -7.56 3.65
CA GLN A 415 -3.65 -7.07 2.71
C GLN A 415 -4.04 -5.62 3.02
N GLN A 416 -3.84 -4.68 2.08
CA GLN A 416 -4.12 -3.25 2.26
C GLN A 416 -5.62 -2.89 2.31
N LEU A 417 -6.50 -3.87 2.13
CA LEU A 417 -7.94 -3.67 1.97
C LEU A 417 -8.64 -3.09 3.21
N PRO A 418 -8.42 -3.59 4.46
CA PRO A 418 -9.09 -3.06 5.65
C PRO A 418 -8.82 -1.58 5.88
N LEU A 419 -7.57 -1.16 5.64
CA LEU A 419 -7.18 0.24 5.76
C LEU A 419 -7.87 1.11 4.70
N ALA A 420 -7.97 0.63 3.46
CA ALA A 420 -8.69 1.32 2.40
C ALA A 420 -10.19 1.49 2.73
N GLU A 421 -10.84 0.47 3.30
CA GLU A 421 -12.23 0.54 3.75
C GLU A 421 -12.45 1.66 4.78
N ILE A 422 -11.52 1.83 5.72
CA ILE A 422 -11.54 2.93 6.70
C ILE A 422 -11.44 4.28 5.98
N PHE A 423 -10.55 4.45 5.01
CA PHE A 423 -10.43 5.72 4.28
C PHE A 423 -11.67 6.06 3.44
N LEU A 424 -12.36 5.05 2.90
CA LEU A 424 -13.56 5.20 2.07
C LEU A 424 -14.85 5.37 2.87
N SER A 425 -14.81 5.03 4.17
CA SER A 425 -15.94 5.16 5.07
C SER A 425 -16.40 6.61 5.27
N GLY A 426 -15.50 7.58 5.05
CA GLY A 426 -15.72 8.99 5.40
C GLY A 426 -15.70 9.25 6.91
N LEU A 427 -15.12 8.34 7.71
CA LEU A 427 -14.99 8.50 9.16
C LEU A 427 -13.81 9.38 9.57
N LEU A 428 -12.81 9.52 8.69
CA LEU A 428 -11.62 10.33 8.92
C LEU A 428 -11.80 11.75 8.35
N LEU A 429 -11.00 12.71 8.78
CA LEU A 429 -10.90 14.09 8.29
C LEU A 429 -9.43 14.42 8.10
N ARG A 430 -9.05 15.12 7.03
CA ARG A 430 -7.66 15.52 6.82
C ARG A 430 -7.42 16.91 7.40
N LYS A 431 -6.47 17.03 8.35
CA LYS A 431 -6.12 18.30 9.03
C LYS A 431 -5.11 19.15 8.27
N ASN A 432 -4.20 18.55 7.50
CA ASN A 432 -3.12 19.27 6.81
C ASN A 432 -3.27 19.23 5.27
N PRO A 433 -4.22 19.96 4.67
CA PRO A 433 -4.46 19.91 3.22
C PRO A 433 -3.29 20.42 2.37
N GLN A 434 -2.42 21.26 2.94
CA GLN A 434 -1.26 21.86 2.25
C GLN A 434 -0.10 20.88 2.02
N GLU A 435 -0.02 19.81 2.83
CA GLU A 435 1.05 18.81 2.70
C GLU A 435 0.87 17.99 1.40
N THR A 436 1.96 17.61 0.75
CA THR A 436 1.92 16.82 -0.49
C THR A 436 2.47 15.40 -0.31
N ASP A 437 3.32 15.19 0.70
CA ASP A 437 3.86 13.89 1.07
C ASP A 437 2.82 13.05 1.84
N PRO A 438 2.34 11.90 1.31
CA PRO A 438 1.34 11.08 1.96
C PRO A 438 1.74 10.51 3.31
N ASP A 439 3.03 10.25 3.53
CA ASP A 439 3.52 9.70 4.79
C ASP A 439 3.49 10.77 5.91
N ARG A 440 3.29 12.04 5.55
CA ARG A 440 3.16 13.18 6.47
C ARG A 440 1.71 13.64 6.63
N PHE A 441 0.74 12.96 6.03
CA PHE A 441 -0.67 13.32 6.19
C PHE A 441 -1.14 13.03 7.61
N ILE A 442 -1.83 14.02 8.19
CA ILE A 442 -2.42 13.95 9.52
C ILE A 442 -3.93 13.90 9.35
N TYR A 443 -4.52 12.80 9.83
CA TYR A 443 -5.95 12.60 9.87
C TYR A 443 -6.49 12.77 11.30
N ASP A 444 -7.80 12.96 11.40
CA ASP A 444 -8.56 12.94 12.65
C ASP A 444 -9.89 12.24 12.41
N PHE A 445 -10.62 11.86 13.46
CA PHE A 445 -11.98 11.36 13.31
C PHE A 445 -12.97 12.52 13.11
N HIS A 446 -14.03 12.28 12.33
CA HIS A 446 -15.12 13.25 12.25
C HIS A 446 -15.96 13.20 13.54
N SER A 447 -16.25 14.35 14.18
CA SER A 447 -17.10 14.45 15.39
C SER A 447 -16.61 13.57 16.57
N ASP A 448 -17.43 13.32 17.60
CA ASP A 448 -17.08 12.52 18.80
C ASP A 448 -16.89 11.00 18.52
N LEU A 449 -16.61 10.62 17.27
CA LEU A 449 -16.41 9.22 16.83
C LEU A 449 -15.26 8.55 17.59
N GLN A 450 -14.17 9.28 17.86
CA GLN A 450 -13.03 8.73 18.59
C GLN A 450 -13.46 8.29 20.00
N ALA A 451 -14.23 9.11 20.71
CA ALA A 451 -14.74 8.78 22.04
C ALA A 451 -15.64 7.53 21.99
N LEU A 452 -16.57 7.46 21.03
CA LEU A 452 -17.43 6.30 20.83
C LEU A 452 -16.66 5.00 20.52
N LEU A 453 -15.55 5.09 19.79
CA LEU A 453 -14.68 3.93 19.50
C LEU A 453 -13.90 3.50 20.75
N LEU A 454 -13.36 4.46 21.51
CA LEU A 454 -12.65 4.20 22.77
C LEU A 454 -13.56 3.56 23.82
N ASP A 455 -14.86 3.91 23.86
CA ASP A 455 -15.86 3.26 24.74
C ASP A 455 -15.95 1.74 24.52
N THR A 456 -15.59 1.26 23.33
CA THR A 456 -15.67 -0.17 22.99
C THR A 456 -14.43 -0.96 23.37
N LEU A 457 -13.35 -0.31 23.82
CA LEU A 457 -12.08 -0.94 24.14
C LEU A 457 -11.89 -1.05 25.64
N ARG A 458 -11.34 -2.18 26.10
CA ARG A 458 -10.96 -2.36 27.51
C ARG A 458 -9.51 -1.89 27.72
N ALA A 459 -9.20 -1.41 28.92
CA ALA A 459 -7.85 -0.96 29.30
C ALA A 459 -6.72 -1.96 28.94
N PRO A 460 -6.85 -3.30 29.18
CA PRO A 460 -5.80 -4.25 28.80
C PRO A 460 -5.54 -4.32 27.29
N GLN A 461 -6.58 -4.14 26.46
CA GLN A 461 -6.46 -4.18 25.01
C GLN A 461 -5.73 -2.95 24.48
N ILE A 462 -5.94 -1.80 25.12
CA ILE A 462 -5.23 -0.55 24.82
C ILE A 462 -3.75 -0.72 25.18
N LEU A 463 -3.44 -1.19 26.38
CA LEU A 463 -2.05 -1.37 26.82
C LEU A 463 -1.29 -2.39 25.95
N ASP A 464 -1.90 -3.54 25.63
CA ASP A 464 -1.31 -4.56 24.77
C ASP A 464 -0.99 -4.02 23.37
N ILE A 465 -1.89 -3.24 22.75
CA ILE A 465 -1.63 -2.71 21.41
C ILE A 465 -0.53 -1.65 21.41
N HIS A 466 -0.50 -0.79 22.43
CA HIS A 466 0.56 0.21 22.58
C HIS A 466 1.93 -0.45 22.79
N GLN A 467 1.99 -1.52 23.60
CA GLN A 467 3.22 -2.29 23.80
C GLN A 467 3.71 -2.95 22.50
N ARG A 468 2.80 -3.56 21.73
CA ARG A 468 3.15 -4.21 20.45
C ARG A 468 3.65 -3.23 19.40
N LEU A 469 2.98 -2.08 19.26
CA LEU A 469 3.46 -1.02 18.38
C LEU A 469 4.85 -0.54 18.81
N SER A 470 5.13 -0.50 20.12
CA SER A 470 6.39 0.01 20.68
C SER A 470 7.52 -0.87 20.25
N GLU A 471 7.30 -2.16 20.42
CA GLU A 471 8.20 -3.19 19.99
C GLU A 471 8.37 -3.20 18.45
N ALA A 472 7.31 -2.96 17.69
CA ALA A 472 7.35 -2.93 16.23
C ALA A 472 8.16 -1.76 15.66
N VAL A 473 8.05 -0.58 16.27
CA VAL A 473 8.88 0.58 15.91
C VAL A 473 10.33 0.29 16.24
N ARG A 474 10.59 -0.21 17.45
CA ARG A 474 11.92 -0.56 17.93
C ARG A 474 12.63 -1.51 16.97
N ARG A 475 11.92 -2.54 16.50
CA ARG A 475 12.39 -3.51 15.49
C ARG A 475 12.76 -2.87 14.15
N ASN A 476 11.99 -1.91 13.65
CA ASN A 476 12.09 -1.44 12.27
C ASN A 476 12.96 -0.20 12.04
N LEU A 477 13.20 0.63 13.06
CA LEU A 477 13.87 1.93 12.87
C LEU A 477 15.31 2.00 13.39
N GLY A 478 15.81 0.98 14.12
CA GLY A 478 17.23 0.87 14.50
C GLY A 478 17.81 2.02 15.35
N ARG A 479 17.00 3.02 15.70
CA ARG A 479 17.28 4.13 16.63
C ARG A 479 15.98 4.59 17.30
N SER A 480 16.11 5.02 18.55
CA SER A 480 15.15 5.83 19.31
C SER A 480 14.92 7.18 18.62
N ALA A 481 14.26 7.19 17.47
CA ALA A 481 13.61 8.37 16.93
C ALA A 481 12.11 8.10 16.92
N ASP A 482 11.54 8.27 18.10
CA ASP A 482 10.27 8.95 18.35
C ASP A 482 9.05 8.39 17.64
N PHE A 483 8.68 7.17 18.00
CA PHE A 483 7.29 6.75 17.85
C PHE A 483 6.67 6.25 19.15
N LEU A 484 7.45 5.69 20.09
CA LEU A 484 6.96 5.17 21.37
C LEU A 484 7.95 5.36 22.52
N ALA A 485 7.95 6.55 23.11
CA ALA A 485 8.50 6.82 24.44
C ALA A 485 7.53 7.68 25.26
N PHE A 486 6.22 7.39 25.16
CA PHE A 486 5.23 8.15 25.94
C PHE A 486 4.65 7.33 27.08
N ILE A 487 4.13 6.11 26.92
CA ILE A 487 3.44 5.46 28.07
C ILE A 487 4.39 4.91 29.14
N PRO A 488 5.51 4.22 28.82
CA PRO A 488 6.46 3.76 29.84
C PRO A 488 7.23 4.93 30.49
N ASP A 489 7.78 5.86 29.68
CA ASP A 489 8.52 7.04 30.18
C ASP A 489 7.63 8.07 30.90
N LEU A 490 6.30 8.08 30.66
CA LEU A 490 5.34 8.88 31.45
C LEU A 490 5.26 8.45 32.91
N LEU A 491 5.61 7.19 33.18
CA LEU A 491 5.56 6.58 34.51
C LEU A 491 6.91 6.64 35.23
N GLU A 492 8.01 7.02 34.55
CA GLU A 492 9.30 7.25 35.18
C GLU A 492 9.44 8.71 35.66
N GLU A 493 10.08 8.92 36.81
CA GLU A 493 10.22 10.22 37.49
C GLU A 493 11.17 11.22 36.78
N GLY A 494 11.69 10.86 35.59
CA GLY A 494 12.80 11.52 34.91
C GLY A 494 12.48 12.62 33.88
N GLY A 495 11.24 13.14 33.81
CA GLY A 495 10.87 14.33 33.02
C GLY A 495 10.85 14.14 31.49
N LEU A 496 9.74 14.52 30.84
CA LEU A 496 9.59 14.41 29.38
C LEU A 496 10.25 15.60 28.65
N ARG A 497 11.06 15.32 27.64
CA ARG A 497 11.44 16.30 26.61
C ARG A 497 10.58 16.10 25.36
N LEU A 498 9.42 16.75 25.35
CA LEU A 498 8.55 16.83 24.18
C LEU A 498 9.17 17.78 23.12
N ASP A 499 9.26 17.31 21.88
CA ASP A 499 9.60 18.16 20.73
C ASP A 499 8.33 18.54 19.95
N ALA A 500 8.41 19.51 19.03
CA ALA A 500 7.24 19.90 18.23
C ALA A 500 6.65 18.71 17.44
N ARG A 501 7.50 17.76 17.02
CA ARG A 501 7.16 16.62 16.17
C ARG A 501 6.32 15.55 16.90
N SER A 502 6.41 15.46 18.21
CA SER A 502 5.69 14.50 19.05
C SER A 502 4.33 15.00 19.56
N LEU A 503 3.96 16.26 19.30
CA LEU A 503 2.70 16.85 19.77
C LEU A 503 1.43 16.05 19.39
N PRO A 504 1.24 15.60 18.12
CA PRO A 504 0.06 14.81 17.76
C PRO A 504 0.00 13.45 18.49
N PHE A 505 1.15 12.89 18.86
CA PHE A 505 1.25 11.66 19.63
C PHE A 505 0.92 11.89 21.10
N ALA A 506 1.40 13.00 21.66
CA ALA A 506 1.14 13.39 23.03
C ALA A 506 -0.35 13.71 23.27
N GLU A 507 -1.02 14.39 22.34
CA GLU A 507 -2.46 14.73 22.44
C GLU A 507 -3.36 13.47 22.48
N VAL A 508 -3.08 12.49 21.63
CA VAL A 508 -3.78 11.19 21.66
C VAL A 508 -3.46 10.45 22.95
N GLY A 509 -2.20 10.48 23.40
CA GLY A 509 -1.76 9.91 24.68
C GLY A 509 -2.51 10.46 25.89
N VAL A 510 -2.70 11.78 25.99
CA VAL A 510 -3.51 12.41 27.05
C VAL A 510 -4.93 11.87 27.05
N THR A 511 -5.55 11.78 25.87
CA THR A 511 -6.93 11.31 25.72
C THR A 511 -7.08 9.86 26.18
N VAL A 512 -6.13 9.01 25.83
CA VAL A 512 -6.09 7.60 26.26
C VAL A 512 -5.84 7.48 27.77
N LEU A 513 -4.87 8.21 28.32
CA LEU A 513 -4.50 8.14 29.75
C LEU A 513 -5.61 8.65 30.69
N ARG A 514 -6.27 9.76 30.34
CA ARG A 514 -7.46 10.24 31.08
C ARG A 514 -8.55 9.17 31.18
N ARG A 515 -8.67 8.35 30.13
CA ARG A 515 -9.70 7.31 30.03
C ARG A 515 -9.35 6.04 30.81
N LEU A 516 -8.07 5.68 30.89
CA LEU A 516 -7.61 4.53 31.68
C LEU A 516 -7.90 4.73 33.18
N GLY A 517 -8.06 5.97 33.63
CA GLY A 517 -8.48 6.30 35.00
C GLY A 517 -7.41 5.96 36.04
N GLY A 518 -7.73 6.18 37.33
CA GLY A 518 -6.78 5.90 38.41
C GLY A 518 -5.53 6.76 38.37
N HIS A 519 -4.36 6.16 38.58
CA HIS A 519 -3.06 6.85 38.57
C HIS A 519 -2.71 7.48 37.22
N TYR A 520 -3.27 6.96 36.12
CA TYR A 520 -3.01 7.50 34.77
C TYR A 520 -3.54 8.92 34.53
N VAL A 521 -4.53 9.36 35.31
CA VAL A 521 -5.11 10.72 35.19
C VAL A 521 -4.09 11.79 35.55
N GLU A 522 -3.29 11.56 36.59
CA GLU A 522 -2.26 12.49 37.03
C GLU A 522 -1.17 12.68 35.97
N HIS A 523 -0.74 11.57 35.35
CA HIS A 523 0.20 11.58 34.23
C HIS A 523 -0.40 12.29 33.00
N ALA A 524 -1.69 12.11 32.73
CA ALA A 524 -2.36 12.79 31.62
C ALA A 524 -2.41 14.31 31.81
N GLU A 525 -2.68 14.80 33.03
CA GLU A 525 -2.69 16.23 33.32
C GLU A 525 -1.28 16.84 33.35
N ARG A 526 -0.25 16.08 33.74
CA ARG A 526 1.15 16.49 33.56
C ARG A 526 1.46 16.71 32.07
N LEU A 527 1.17 15.71 31.24
CA LEU A 527 1.42 15.76 29.80
C LEU A 527 0.64 16.89 29.11
N ALA A 528 -0.63 17.10 29.47
CA ALA A 528 -1.45 18.18 28.92
C ALA A 528 -0.88 19.58 29.21
N ARG A 529 -0.27 19.78 30.38
CA ARG A 529 0.39 21.05 30.75
C ARG A 529 1.65 21.31 29.91
N GLU A 530 2.46 20.28 29.67
CA GLU A 530 3.66 20.39 28.84
C GLU A 530 3.33 20.66 27.38
N ILE A 531 2.31 19.97 26.81
CA ILE A 531 1.78 20.25 25.47
C ILE A 531 1.39 21.73 25.36
N LYS A 532 0.62 22.25 26.33
CA LYS A 532 0.20 23.65 26.33
C LYS A 532 1.40 24.61 26.37
N HIS A 533 2.42 24.30 27.16
CA HIS A 533 3.63 25.10 27.25
C HIS A 533 4.38 25.16 25.91
N ILE A 534 4.55 24.01 25.25
CA ILE A 534 5.24 23.92 23.95
C ILE A 534 4.44 24.61 22.85
N THR A 535 3.14 24.36 22.76
CA THR A 535 2.28 25.02 21.76
C THR A 535 2.30 26.54 21.92
N THR A 536 2.32 27.03 23.16
CA THR A 536 2.45 28.48 23.43
C THR A 536 3.82 29.03 23.01
N ALA A 537 4.90 28.29 23.26
CA ALA A 537 6.26 28.67 22.83
C ALA A 537 6.41 28.66 21.28
N ILE A 538 5.75 27.72 20.60
CA ILE A 538 5.71 27.66 19.13
C ILE A 538 4.94 28.86 18.57
N ALA A 539 3.77 29.18 19.13
CA ALA A 539 2.95 30.32 18.72
C ALA A 539 3.67 31.68 18.94
N ALA A 540 4.62 31.75 19.88
CA ALA A 540 5.43 32.95 20.16
C ALA A 540 6.62 33.15 19.20
N GLY A 541 6.87 32.23 18.25
CA GLY A 541 7.90 32.40 17.21
C GLY A 541 9.35 32.11 17.63
N GLU A 542 9.58 31.44 18.77
CA GLU A 542 10.93 31.15 19.30
C GLU A 542 11.69 30.01 18.59
N HIS A 543 11.13 29.44 17.52
CA HIS A 543 11.65 28.24 16.83
C HIS A 543 13.09 28.38 16.31
N ALA A 544 13.52 29.58 15.91
CA ALA A 544 14.86 29.79 15.36
C ALA A 544 15.99 29.54 16.39
N ARG A 545 15.74 29.73 17.69
CA ARG A 545 16.77 29.59 18.74
C ARG A 545 16.88 28.19 19.33
N ILE A 546 15.87 27.34 19.16
CA ILE A 546 15.85 25.98 19.76
C ILE A 546 16.55 24.98 18.82
N ASP A 547 16.30 25.05 17.51
CA ASP A 547 17.01 24.21 16.53
C ASP A 547 18.50 24.56 16.44
N GLU A 548 18.85 25.84 16.55
CA GLU A 548 20.25 26.31 16.50
C GLU A 548 21.03 25.88 17.75
N ARG A 549 20.43 26.01 18.95
CA ARG A 549 21.06 25.57 20.21
C ARG A 549 21.14 24.05 20.34
N VAL A 550 20.16 23.30 19.83
CA VAL A 550 20.24 21.83 19.74
C VAL A 550 21.32 21.42 18.72
N SER A 551 21.47 22.15 17.62
CA SER A 551 22.52 21.90 16.64
C SER A 551 23.93 22.24 17.15
N GLU A 552 24.08 23.30 17.95
CA GLU A 552 25.35 23.66 18.62
C GLU A 552 25.69 22.68 19.74
N THR A 553 24.72 22.26 20.55
CA THR A 553 24.95 21.25 21.59
C THR A 553 25.26 19.87 20.98
N MET A 554 24.68 19.54 19.82
CA MET A 554 25.02 18.34 19.05
C MET A 554 26.36 18.45 18.34
N ARG A 555 26.79 19.66 17.95
CA ARG A 555 28.11 19.93 17.36
C ARG A 555 29.22 19.88 18.42
N GLU A 556 28.98 20.43 19.61
CA GLU A 556 29.88 20.30 20.77
C GLU A 556 30.01 18.84 21.23
N LYS A 557 28.93 18.06 21.25
CA LYS A 557 29.01 16.60 21.53
C LYS A 557 29.61 15.78 20.39
N ALA A 558 29.52 16.25 19.15
CA ALA A 558 30.20 15.63 18.00
C ALA A 558 31.70 15.94 17.97
N GLU A 559 32.13 17.11 18.44
CA GLU A 559 33.54 17.49 18.60
C GLU A 559 34.22 16.86 19.82
N ALA A 560 33.45 16.33 20.78
CA ALA A 560 33.98 15.67 21.98
C ALA A 560 34.28 14.16 21.82
N ALA A 561 33.98 13.55 20.66
CA ALA A 561 34.23 12.13 20.42
C ALA A 561 35.65 11.90 19.87
N PRO A 562 36.38 10.87 20.33
CA PRO A 562 37.74 10.63 19.86
C PRO A 562 37.76 10.33 18.36
N SER A 563 38.66 11.02 17.64
CA SER A 563 38.83 10.93 16.18
C SER A 563 39.47 9.62 15.71
N VAL A 564 39.85 8.74 16.64
CA VAL A 564 40.56 7.48 16.41
C VAL A 564 39.85 6.35 17.16
N PRO A 565 39.80 5.12 16.60
CA PRO A 565 39.29 3.96 17.32
C PRO A 565 39.91 3.81 18.71
N THR A 566 39.10 3.88 19.77
CA THR A 566 39.60 3.93 21.16
C THR A 566 38.98 2.79 21.98
N PRO A 567 39.78 1.84 22.51
CA PRO A 567 39.29 0.78 23.38
C PRO A 567 38.77 1.30 24.73
N PHE A 568 37.67 0.72 25.22
CA PHE A 568 37.12 0.99 26.54
C PHE A 568 36.39 -0.25 27.11
N ARG A 569 36.09 -0.21 28.42
CA ARG A 569 35.25 -1.22 29.09
C ARG A 569 34.35 -0.51 30.09
N ASP A 570 33.05 -0.79 30.03
CA ASP A 570 32.11 -0.35 31.05
C ASP A 570 32.27 -1.20 32.31
N SER A 571 31.73 -0.74 33.44
CA SER A 571 31.80 -1.46 34.72
C SER A 571 30.43 -1.99 35.13
N PHE A 572 30.40 -3.23 35.62
CA PHE A 572 29.24 -3.80 36.29
C PHE A 572 29.05 -3.17 37.69
N PRO A 573 27.88 -3.33 38.34
CA PRO A 573 27.62 -2.74 39.66
C PRO A 573 28.52 -3.29 40.77
N ASP A 574 29.09 -4.48 40.56
CA ASP A 574 30.05 -5.14 41.45
C ASP A 574 31.52 -4.72 41.17
N GLY A 575 31.74 -3.77 40.25
CA GLY A 575 33.06 -3.28 39.87
C GLY A 575 33.81 -4.21 38.90
N ALA A 576 33.22 -5.32 38.48
CA ALA A 576 33.82 -6.17 37.45
C ALA A 576 33.81 -5.46 36.08
N PRO A 577 34.85 -5.63 35.24
CA PRO A 577 34.85 -5.05 33.91
C PRO A 577 33.84 -5.76 33.00
N GLY A 578 33.12 -4.97 32.21
CA GLY A 578 32.29 -5.39 31.10
C GLY A 578 33.08 -5.91 29.90
N PRO A 579 32.37 -6.27 28.82
CA PRO A 579 32.98 -6.70 27.57
C PRO A 579 33.96 -5.65 27.02
N ALA A 580 34.98 -6.12 26.29
CA ALA A 580 35.91 -5.23 25.61
C ALA A 580 35.20 -4.51 24.45
N MET A 581 35.16 -3.18 24.50
CA MET A 581 34.51 -2.34 23.50
C MET A 581 35.54 -1.44 22.80
N VAL A 582 35.24 -1.01 21.58
CA VAL A 582 36.01 -0.02 20.82
C VAL A 582 35.07 1.07 20.35
N TRP A 583 35.41 2.32 20.64
CA TRP A 583 34.71 3.49 20.13
C TRP A 583 35.11 3.75 18.70
N LEU A 584 34.17 3.84 17.76
CA LEU A 584 34.43 4.14 16.35
C LEU A 584 33.95 5.55 15.97
N PRO A 585 34.76 6.32 15.23
CA PRO A 585 34.34 7.62 14.73
C PRO A 585 33.22 7.47 13.70
N GLY A 586 32.24 8.37 13.75
CA GLY A 586 31.16 8.42 12.76
C GLY A 586 31.65 9.08 11.47
N GLY A 587 31.11 8.67 10.33
CA GLY A 587 31.49 9.22 9.04
C GLY A 587 30.66 8.67 7.88
N PRO A 588 30.81 9.26 6.69
CA PRO A 588 30.29 8.69 5.45
C PRO A 588 31.11 7.47 5.02
N PHE A 589 30.46 6.43 4.52
CA PHE A 589 31.09 5.30 3.83
C PHE A 589 30.19 4.75 2.73
N THR A 590 30.75 3.94 1.84
CA THR A 590 30.00 3.23 0.80
C THR A 590 29.64 1.84 1.31
N MET A 591 28.34 1.56 1.39
CA MET A 591 27.79 0.25 1.78
C MET A 591 27.44 -0.57 0.54
N GLY A 592 27.77 -1.86 0.53
CA GLY A 592 27.59 -2.77 -0.59
C GLY A 592 28.75 -2.81 -1.59
N ASP A 593 28.68 -3.70 -2.56
CA ASP A 593 29.68 -3.87 -3.61
C ASP A 593 29.02 -4.21 -4.97
N ASP A 594 29.11 -3.27 -5.91
CA ASP A 594 28.60 -3.45 -7.28
C ASP A 594 29.35 -4.53 -8.06
N LYS A 595 30.57 -4.89 -7.65
CA LYS A 595 31.40 -5.95 -8.26
C LYS A 595 31.06 -7.34 -7.74
N SER A 596 30.34 -7.45 -6.62
CA SER A 596 29.96 -8.73 -6.03
C SER A 596 29.14 -9.59 -7.01
N PRO A 597 29.31 -10.91 -7.05
CA PRO A 597 28.44 -11.79 -7.83
C PRO A 597 27.03 -11.95 -7.22
N ARG A 598 26.78 -11.40 -6.01
CA ARG A 598 25.53 -11.55 -5.28
C ARG A 598 24.64 -10.31 -5.40
N ASP A 599 23.38 -10.51 -5.75
CA ASP A 599 22.42 -9.41 -5.98
C ASP A 599 22.00 -8.67 -4.70
N ASN A 600 22.10 -9.31 -3.53
CA ASN A 600 21.73 -8.69 -2.24
C ASN A 600 22.82 -7.76 -1.68
N GLU A 601 23.99 -7.70 -2.31
CA GLU A 601 25.08 -6.78 -1.93
C GLU A 601 25.07 -5.51 -2.82
N LYS A 602 24.06 -5.36 -3.69
CA LYS A 602 23.92 -4.27 -4.67
C LYS A 602 22.63 -3.46 -4.50
N PRO A 603 22.64 -2.16 -4.84
CA PRO A 603 23.78 -1.38 -5.33
C PRO A 603 24.66 -0.84 -4.20
N ALA A 604 25.93 -0.58 -4.51
CA ALA A 604 26.80 0.21 -3.64
C ALA A 604 26.23 1.63 -3.47
N HIS A 605 26.08 2.09 -2.23
CA HIS A 605 25.44 3.39 -1.95
C HIS A 605 26.02 4.09 -0.70
N PRO A 606 26.02 5.44 -0.66
CA PRO A 606 26.57 6.18 0.47
C PRO A 606 25.66 6.10 1.70
N VAL A 607 26.26 5.81 2.85
CA VAL A 607 25.62 5.80 4.18
C VAL A 607 26.45 6.65 5.12
N THR A 608 25.80 7.43 6.00
CA THR A 608 26.48 8.25 7.01
C THR A 608 26.09 7.78 8.39
N LEU A 609 27.09 7.40 9.20
CA LEU A 609 26.89 6.92 10.57
C LEU A 609 27.34 7.96 11.59
N SER A 610 26.66 7.98 12.73
CA SER A 610 27.13 8.70 13.93
C SER A 610 28.15 7.83 14.67
N HIS A 611 28.98 8.43 15.52
CA HIS A 611 29.92 7.73 16.42
C HIS A 611 29.20 6.65 17.24
N PHE A 612 29.85 5.49 17.45
CA PHE A 612 29.29 4.39 18.23
C PHE A 612 30.37 3.47 18.80
N GLY A 613 30.06 2.79 19.91
CA GLY A 613 30.87 1.69 20.43
C GLY A 613 30.49 0.35 19.81
N ILE A 614 31.47 -0.51 19.56
CA ILE A 614 31.30 -1.90 19.10
C ILE A 614 32.11 -2.84 19.98
N GLY A 615 31.63 -4.07 20.19
CA GLY A 615 32.45 -5.11 20.83
C GLY A 615 33.73 -5.35 20.03
N GLN A 616 34.88 -5.28 20.70
CA GLN A 616 36.19 -5.60 20.09
C GLN A 616 36.19 -7.04 19.56
N TYR A 617 35.46 -7.92 20.25
CA TYR A 617 35.32 -9.32 19.94
C TYR A 617 33.84 -9.71 19.91
N PRO A 618 33.47 -10.79 19.22
CA PRO A 618 32.19 -11.45 19.44
C PRO A 618 32.02 -11.83 20.92
N VAL A 619 30.78 -11.81 21.41
CA VAL A 619 30.47 -12.20 22.79
C VAL A 619 30.94 -13.62 23.04
N THR A 620 31.69 -13.81 24.11
CA THR A 620 32.29 -15.08 24.49
C THR A 620 31.36 -15.94 25.34
N PHE A 621 31.66 -17.25 25.44
CA PHE A 621 30.94 -18.13 26.35
C PHE A 621 31.09 -17.71 27.82
N GLU A 622 32.23 -17.17 28.24
CA GLU A 622 32.41 -16.66 29.61
C GLU A 622 31.50 -15.46 29.93
N GLU A 623 31.36 -14.52 28.99
CA GLU A 623 30.48 -13.37 29.13
C GLU A 623 29.00 -13.78 29.10
N TYR A 624 28.66 -14.72 28.20
CA TYR A 624 27.29 -15.21 28.06
C TYR A 624 26.86 -16.13 29.21
N ASP A 625 27.78 -16.90 29.79
CA ASP A 625 27.50 -17.73 30.96
C ASP A 625 27.12 -16.90 32.17
N ARG A 626 27.76 -15.74 32.35
CA ARG A 626 27.41 -14.78 33.39
C ARG A 626 25.96 -14.28 33.22
N PHE A 627 25.53 -14.06 31.99
CA PHE A 627 24.13 -13.73 31.67
C PHE A 627 23.18 -14.89 32.01
N CYS A 628 23.50 -16.12 31.59
CA CYS A 628 22.69 -17.30 31.89
C CYS A 628 22.54 -17.52 33.40
N GLU A 629 23.63 -17.36 34.16
CA GLU A 629 23.64 -17.50 35.62
C GLU A 629 22.81 -16.43 36.31
N ALA A 630 22.95 -15.16 35.89
CA ALA A 630 22.18 -14.05 36.45
C ALA A 630 20.67 -14.13 36.15
N MET A 631 20.30 -14.66 34.98
CA MET A 631 18.90 -14.77 34.54
C MET A 631 18.28 -16.15 34.78
N HIS A 632 19.01 -17.07 35.42
CA HIS A 632 18.61 -18.46 35.64
C HIS A 632 18.16 -19.17 34.35
N ARG A 633 18.91 -18.99 33.26
CA ARG A 633 18.67 -19.62 31.95
C ARG A 633 19.60 -20.80 31.73
N ASP A 634 19.16 -21.73 30.89
CA ASP A 634 20.02 -22.80 30.39
C ASP A 634 21.18 -22.23 29.56
N LYS A 635 22.36 -22.83 29.73
CA LYS A 635 23.55 -22.47 28.98
C LYS A 635 23.47 -23.05 27.56
N PRO A 636 23.78 -22.28 26.51
CA PRO A 636 23.77 -22.78 25.14
C PRO A 636 24.86 -23.85 24.94
N ASN A 637 24.61 -24.79 24.04
CA ASN A 637 25.53 -25.89 23.73
C ASN A 637 26.85 -25.35 23.16
N ASP A 638 27.97 -25.93 23.55
CA ASP A 638 29.31 -25.61 23.02
C ASP A 638 29.79 -26.60 21.94
N GLN A 639 28.92 -27.52 21.53
CA GLN A 639 29.17 -28.59 20.55
C GLN A 639 30.36 -29.51 20.96
N GLY A 640 30.76 -29.50 22.22
CA GLY A 640 31.94 -30.21 22.71
C GLY A 640 33.28 -29.55 22.33
N TRP A 641 33.28 -28.33 21.78
CA TRP A 641 34.49 -27.58 21.37
C TRP A 641 35.12 -26.78 22.53
N GLY A 642 34.43 -26.71 23.66
CA GLY A 642 34.83 -25.98 24.85
C GLY A 642 34.29 -24.55 24.91
N ARG A 643 34.15 -24.04 26.14
CA ARG A 643 33.62 -22.72 26.49
C ARG A 643 34.75 -21.67 26.68
N GLY A 644 34.55 -20.70 27.58
CA GLY A 644 35.53 -19.67 27.93
C GLY A 644 35.57 -18.53 26.92
N ARG A 645 36.77 -18.14 26.48
CA ARG A 645 37.00 -17.04 25.53
C ARG A 645 36.62 -17.34 24.07
N ARG A 646 36.01 -18.49 23.80
CA ARG A 646 35.44 -18.83 22.48
C ARG A 646 34.13 -18.06 22.29
N PRO A 647 33.78 -17.65 21.06
CA PRO A 647 32.52 -16.97 20.79
C PRO A 647 31.35 -17.90 21.13
N VAL A 648 30.32 -17.35 21.78
CA VAL A 648 29.09 -18.09 22.05
C VAL A 648 28.43 -18.48 20.73
N ILE A 649 27.99 -19.73 20.63
CA ILE A 649 27.29 -20.30 19.48
C ILE A 649 25.95 -20.89 19.94
N ASP A 650 25.12 -21.29 18.99
CA ASP A 650 23.78 -21.86 19.24
C ASP A 650 22.85 -20.93 20.04
N VAL A 651 22.95 -19.62 19.80
CA VAL A 651 22.05 -18.59 20.36
C VAL A 651 21.12 -18.04 19.27
N SER A 652 19.84 -17.86 19.61
CA SER A 652 18.89 -17.22 18.70
C SER A 652 19.07 -15.70 18.65
N TRP A 653 18.44 -15.05 17.67
CA TRP A 653 18.43 -13.59 17.62
C TRP A 653 17.74 -12.96 18.83
N ASP A 654 16.68 -13.59 19.35
CA ASP A 654 15.98 -13.15 20.56
C ASP A 654 16.85 -13.31 21.81
N ASP A 655 17.64 -14.39 21.90
CA ASP A 655 18.60 -14.61 22.98
C ASP A 655 19.70 -13.54 22.98
N ALA A 656 20.23 -13.20 21.80
CA ALA A 656 21.23 -12.14 21.66
C ALA A 656 20.68 -10.76 22.05
N GLN A 657 19.42 -10.46 21.72
CA GLN A 657 18.76 -9.25 22.20
C GLN A 657 18.56 -9.25 23.72
N ALA A 658 18.17 -10.39 24.31
CA ALA A 658 17.98 -10.53 25.75
C ALA A 658 19.31 -10.32 26.50
N TYR A 659 20.42 -10.83 25.96
CA TYR A 659 21.76 -10.55 26.46
C TYR A 659 22.10 -9.06 26.43
N CYS A 660 21.85 -8.37 25.31
CA CYS A 660 22.07 -6.93 25.22
C CYS A 660 21.23 -6.14 26.24
N GLN A 661 19.95 -6.46 26.38
CA GLN A 661 19.05 -5.80 27.35
C GLN A 661 19.54 -5.99 28.79
N TRP A 662 19.92 -7.22 29.14
CA TRP A 662 20.50 -7.49 30.45
C TRP A 662 21.80 -6.71 30.67
N LEU A 663 22.71 -6.71 29.69
CA LEU A 663 23.98 -5.99 29.79
C LEU A 663 23.76 -4.47 29.95
N SER A 664 22.76 -3.90 29.26
CA SER A 664 22.35 -2.51 29.44
C SER A 664 21.87 -2.22 30.86
N GLN A 665 21.03 -3.10 31.42
CA GLN A 665 20.54 -2.95 32.79
C GLN A 665 21.66 -3.02 33.82
N GLN A 666 22.66 -3.89 33.59
CA GLN A 666 23.76 -4.05 34.52
C GLN A 666 24.78 -2.90 34.45
N THR A 667 25.07 -2.37 33.25
CA THR A 667 26.11 -1.35 33.06
C THR A 667 25.55 0.09 33.10
N GLY A 668 24.24 0.26 32.97
CA GLY A 668 23.60 1.57 32.79
C GLY A 668 23.87 2.22 31.43
N GLN A 669 24.43 1.48 30.46
CA GLN A 669 24.71 1.93 29.10
C GLN A 669 23.75 1.29 28.09
N ASP A 670 23.63 1.86 26.89
CA ASP A 670 22.74 1.33 25.84
C ASP A 670 23.45 0.29 24.95
N TYR A 671 23.43 -0.97 25.38
CA TYR A 671 23.87 -2.12 24.59
C TYR A 671 22.77 -2.64 23.67
N ARG A 672 23.13 -2.91 22.41
CA ARG A 672 22.23 -3.45 21.39
C ARG A 672 22.99 -4.18 20.28
N LEU A 673 22.27 -4.95 19.48
CA LEU A 673 22.81 -5.47 18.22
C LEU A 673 23.12 -4.32 17.24
N LEU A 674 24.19 -4.51 16.47
CA LEU A 674 24.59 -3.58 15.41
C LEU A 674 23.59 -3.65 14.27
N THR A 675 23.34 -2.51 13.62
CA THR A 675 22.71 -2.52 12.29
C THR A 675 23.70 -3.08 11.26
N GLU A 676 23.21 -3.63 10.16
CA GLU A 676 24.05 -4.11 9.05
C GLU A 676 25.05 -3.04 8.58
N ALA A 677 24.60 -1.78 8.43
CA ALA A 677 25.47 -0.67 8.07
C ALA A 677 26.58 -0.39 9.08
N GLN A 678 26.28 -0.48 10.39
CA GLN A 678 27.30 -0.31 11.43
C GLN A 678 28.32 -1.45 11.44
N TRP A 679 27.84 -2.67 11.20
CA TRP A 679 28.69 -3.86 11.13
C TRP A 679 29.62 -3.78 9.90
N GLU A 680 29.08 -3.47 8.73
CA GLU A 680 29.88 -3.31 7.50
C GLU A 680 30.88 -2.15 7.60
N TYR A 681 30.48 -1.01 8.18
CA TYR A 681 31.37 0.12 8.44
C TYR A 681 32.57 -0.28 9.31
N ALA A 682 32.31 -1.04 10.39
CA ALA A 682 33.36 -1.53 11.27
C ALA A 682 34.28 -2.53 10.55
N CYS A 683 33.71 -3.49 9.80
CA CYS A 683 34.47 -4.48 9.05
C CYS A 683 35.33 -3.88 7.93
N ARG A 684 34.87 -2.79 7.30
CA ARG A 684 35.63 -2.09 6.26
C ARG A 684 36.82 -1.31 6.81
N ALA A 685 36.82 -0.94 8.09
CA ALA A 685 37.89 -0.19 8.75
C ALA A 685 38.37 1.05 7.93
N GLY A 686 37.43 1.74 7.28
CA GLY A 686 37.71 2.91 6.44
C GLY A 686 38.23 2.61 5.02
N ARG A 687 38.23 1.35 4.58
CA ARG A 687 38.68 0.93 3.25
C ARG A 687 37.51 0.54 2.34
N ASP A 688 37.69 0.76 1.05
CA ASP A 688 36.79 0.29 -0.01
C ASP A 688 37.42 -0.89 -0.74
N ALA A 689 37.54 -2.02 -0.04
CA ALA A 689 38.20 -3.24 -0.49
C ALA A 689 37.42 -4.48 -0.04
N ALA A 690 37.70 -5.64 -0.66
CA ALA A 690 37.02 -6.90 -0.36
C ALA A 690 37.24 -7.38 1.09
N TYR A 691 38.40 -7.09 1.68
CA TYR A 691 38.75 -7.40 3.06
C TYR A 691 39.23 -6.16 3.81
N CYS A 692 39.18 -6.19 5.16
CA CYS A 692 39.72 -5.12 6.00
C CYS A 692 41.21 -4.85 5.76
N PHE A 693 41.96 -5.83 5.23
CA PHE A 693 43.38 -5.74 4.90
C PHE A 693 43.70 -5.48 3.41
N GLY A 694 42.69 -5.39 2.53
CA GLY A 694 42.88 -5.15 1.08
C GLY A 694 42.05 -6.10 0.20
N ASP A 695 42.37 -6.17 -1.09
CA ASP A 695 41.66 -7.02 -2.07
C ASP A 695 42.29 -8.42 -2.26
N ASP A 696 43.53 -8.62 -1.82
CA ASP A 696 44.24 -9.91 -1.96
C ASP A 696 43.81 -10.86 -0.83
N GLU A 697 43.36 -12.06 -1.16
CA GLU A 697 42.96 -13.10 -0.19
C GLU A 697 44.18 -13.76 0.48
N LYS A 698 45.39 -13.63 -0.07
CA LYS A 698 46.60 -14.31 0.46
C LYS A 698 46.82 -14.14 1.97
N PRO A 699 46.74 -12.94 2.57
CA PRO A 699 46.92 -12.77 4.02
C PRO A 699 45.69 -13.18 4.86
N LEU A 700 44.61 -13.70 4.28
CA LEU A 700 43.38 -14.04 5.01
C LEU A 700 43.63 -14.98 6.21
N GLU A 701 44.63 -15.85 6.14
CA GLU A 701 45.00 -16.75 7.24
C GLU A 701 45.49 -16.03 8.49
N ASP A 702 46.02 -14.81 8.38
CA ASP A 702 46.49 -14.00 9.51
C ASP A 702 45.35 -13.24 10.21
N TYR A 703 44.22 -13.05 9.51
CA TYR A 703 43.11 -12.19 9.97
C TYR A 703 41.82 -12.95 10.30
N ALA A 704 41.63 -14.17 9.76
CA ALA A 704 40.37 -14.89 9.93
C ALA A 704 40.55 -16.38 10.22
N TRP A 705 39.62 -16.90 11.01
CA TRP A 705 39.34 -18.34 11.10
C TRP A 705 38.23 -18.68 10.11
N TYR A 706 38.54 -19.53 9.14
CA TYR A 706 37.64 -19.95 8.08
C TYR A 706 37.85 -21.43 7.76
N TRP A 707 37.04 -21.98 6.85
CA TRP A 707 36.96 -23.43 6.61
C TRP A 707 38.30 -24.14 6.34
N LYS A 708 39.34 -23.45 5.84
CA LYS A 708 40.66 -24.07 5.59
C LYS A 708 41.55 -24.16 6.83
N ASN A 709 41.41 -23.26 7.80
CA ASN A 709 42.32 -23.16 8.94
C ASN A 709 41.64 -23.31 10.31
N SER A 710 40.31 -23.43 10.36
CA SER A 710 39.56 -23.50 11.63
C SER A 710 39.46 -24.90 12.23
N GLU A 711 39.89 -25.94 11.51
CA GLU A 711 39.77 -27.36 11.93
C GLU A 711 38.32 -27.78 12.27
N GLY A 712 37.33 -27.09 11.68
CA GLY A 712 35.91 -27.39 11.87
C GLY A 712 35.32 -26.88 13.19
N GLN A 713 36.04 -26.05 13.95
CA GLN A 713 35.59 -25.48 15.22
C GLN A 713 35.76 -23.96 15.27
N THR A 714 35.10 -23.30 16.21
CA THR A 714 35.43 -21.91 16.57
C THR A 714 36.80 -21.86 17.26
N HIS A 715 37.34 -20.67 17.53
CA HIS A 715 38.61 -20.48 18.24
C HIS A 715 38.47 -19.33 19.25
N PRO A 716 39.30 -19.27 20.31
CA PRO A 716 39.29 -18.15 21.25
C PRO A 716 39.46 -16.80 20.54
N VAL A 717 38.77 -15.77 21.04
CA VAL A 717 38.81 -14.44 20.44
C VAL A 717 40.16 -13.75 20.65
N GLY A 718 40.63 -13.02 19.64
CA GLY A 718 41.89 -12.27 19.68
C GLY A 718 43.14 -13.06 19.28
N GLU A 719 42.99 -14.22 18.63
CA GLU A 719 44.13 -15.02 18.11
C GLU A 719 44.53 -14.69 16.66
N LYS A 720 43.78 -13.81 15.99
CA LYS A 720 44.06 -13.30 14.64
C LYS A 720 44.24 -11.78 14.67
N GLN A 721 44.87 -11.23 13.64
CA GLN A 721 45.05 -9.79 13.48
C GLN A 721 43.70 -9.11 13.26
N GLY A 722 43.49 -7.98 13.94
CA GLY A 722 42.25 -7.21 13.93
C GLY A 722 42.46 -5.76 13.58
#